data_AF-A0A3E4LWZ8-F1
#
_entry.id   AF-A0A3E4LWZ8-F1
#
_cell.length_a   1.000
_cell.length_b   1.000
_cell.length_c   1.000
_cell.angle_alpha   90.00
_cell.angle_beta   90.00
_cell.angle_gamma   90.00
#
_symmetry.space_group_name_H-M   'P 1'
#
loop_
_entity.id
_entity.type
_entity.pdbx_description
1 polymer ?
#
loop_
_entity_poly.entity_id
_entity_poly.type
_entity_poly.pdbx_seq_one_letter_code
_entity_poly.pdbx_strand_id
1 'polypeptide(L)'
;MEQRADLLNLLNYIPPSELDYQEWVNVGMALKYEGYTAADWDDWSRKDAARYHTGECFRKWGSFYGAASPVTAGTVVQMALDRGWMPPRDPGHELDWEDMVGGQDDFVVVDQSWIEGKEISVPKNWDPVQDLIRYLETLFDASENVGYVTECWEKDGKFLPSKGNYDRTAGKLIEELSKCGGDMGAVLGDYNPEAGAWIRFNPMDGKGCKNENITDYRYALVESDSMDIDQQNALIRELELPVACLVYSGKKSLHAIVHIDAADSREYRQRVEFLYDICKKNGLKVDTQNKNPSRLSRMPGFERNGKKQFLVDTNIGKESWTEWKEWIESVNDDLPDPESLETVWENLPELAPCLINGILRKGHKMLIAGPSKAGKSFLQIELCISIAEGREWMGWKCAKGRVLYVNLELDRPSCLHRFKDVYDALGWSPNHLKNIDIWNLRGRSIPMDKLAPRLIRRAAKKNYEAIIIDPIYKVITGDENSADQMANFCNQFDKVCTELGCAVIYCHHHSKGSQGGKKSMDRASGSGVFARDPDALLDLIELEPTDALLKQEENKAICEVCIDYLKHCNKLGEVSQDDMCSSVQMLDYCRENLKSLEFKVLNVKVQEAVDRVHVRSAWRIEGTLREFPKFQPVNVWFDYPIHKIDESGALKDIQPDDDKPSWQRGSVNNKKNAQSRKEDRKKALQEAVEGCNFGEIPTVKDVAEYLGISERTVRDRIKEHGGYTIQDGEVVKKASRRSAGKTEN
;
A
#
# COMPACT_ATOMS: atom_id res chain seq x y z
N MET A 1 -0.56 -18.31 -26.45
CA MET A 1 -1.35 -19.42 -25.98
C MET A 1 -1.55 -19.23 -24.51
N GLU A 2 -2.81 -19.30 -24.08
CA GLU A 2 -3.20 -20.24 -23.03
C GLU A 2 -2.03 -21.15 -22.67
N GLN A 3 -1.56 -21.14 -21.42
CA GLN A 3 -0.91 -22.33 -20.89
C GLN A 3 -1.91 -23.48 -21.08
N ARG A 4 -1.90 -24.09 -22.27
CA ARG A 4 -2.67 -25.27 -22.61
C ARG A 4 -1.99 -26.33 -21.81
N ALA A 5 -2.43 -26.46 -20.56
CA ALA A 5 -2.15 -27.63 -19.76
C ALA A 5 -2.44 -28.80 -20.67
N ASP A 6 -1.37 -29.55 -20.98
CA ASP A 6 -1.45 -30.74 -21.82
C ASP A 6 -2.65 -31.55 -21.34
N LEU A 7 -3.70 -31.61 -22.18
CA LEU A 7 -5.01 -32.11 -21.78
C LEU A 7 -4.89 -33.57 -21.34
N LEU A 8 -3.91 -34.30 -21.87
CA LEU A 8 -3.60 -35.68 -21.47
C LEU A 8 -3.14 -35.76 -20.01
N ASN A 9 -2.44 -34.74 -19.50
CA ASN A 9 -2.07 -34.66 -18.10
C ASN A 9 -3.28 -34.34 -17.21
N LEU A 10 -4.20 -33.48 -17.67
CA LEU A 10 -5.45 -33.19 -16.96
C LEU A 10 -6.36 -34.42 -16.85
N LEU A 11 -6.40 -35.25 -17.90
CA LEU A 11 -7.14 -36.51 -17.90
C LEU A 11 -6.69 -37.50 -16.81
N ASN A 12 -5.50 -37.33 -16.22
CA ASN A 12 -5.09 -38.14 -15.06
C ASN A 12 -5.85 -37.79 -13.77
N TYR A 13 -6.44 -36.59 -13.71
CA TYR A 13 -7.26 -36.12 -12.59
C TYR A 13 -8.77 -36.37 -12.81
N ILE A 14 -9.15 -36.90 -13.98
CA ILE A 14 -10.54 -37.19 -14.34
C ILE A 14 -10.67 -38.69 -14.60
N PRO A 15 -11.04 -39.50 -13.60
CA PRO A 15 -11.24 -40.94 -13.79
C PRO A 15 -12.48 -41.17 -14.67
N PRO A 16 -12.38 -41.91 -15.79
CA PRO A 16 -13.55 -42.16 -16.64
C PRO A 16 -14.66 -42.90 -15.87
N SER A 17 -14.31 -43.72 -14.86
CA SER A 17 -15.22 -44.43 -13.95
C SER A 17 -16.18 -43.53 -13.17
N GLU A 18 -15.82 -42.26 -12.97
CA GLU A 18 -16.62 -41.30 -12.19
C GLU A 18 -17.51 -40.42 -13.07
N LEU A 19 -17.37 -40.52 -14.40
CA LEU A 19 -18.14 -39.72 -15.33
C LEU A 19 -19.42 -40.42 -15.75
N ASP A 20 -20.45 -39.61 -16.00
CA ASP A 20 -21.60 -40.04 -16.77
C ASP A 20 -21.31 -40.09 -18.29
N TYR A 21 -22.25 -40.61 -19.07
CA TYR A 21 -22.06 -40.78 -20.50
C TYR A 21 -21.92 -39.44 -21.24
N GLN A 22 -22.60 -38.38 -20.79
CA GLN A 22 -22.54 -37.07 -21.43
C GLN A 22 -21.22 -36.37 -21.12
N GLU A 23 -20.75 -36.43 -19.87
CA GLU A 23 -19.44 -35.93 -19.47
C GLU A 23 -18.30 -36.65 -20.21
N TRP A 24 -18.41 -37.98 -20.36
CA TRP A 24 -17.46 -38.76 -21.14
C TRP A 24 -17.43 -38.34 -22.62
N VAL A 25 -18.60 -38.09 -23.22
CA VAL A 25 -18.70 -37.53 -24.59
C VAL A 25 -18.11 -36.13 -24.67
N ASN A 26 -18.34 -35.27 -23.67
CA ASN A 26 -17.81 -33.91 -23.62
C ASN A 26 -16.28 -33.90 -23.61
N VAL A 27 -15.65 -34.81 -22.87
CA VAL A 27 -14.18 -35.02 -22.90
C VAL A 27 -13.73 -35.37 -24.31
N GLY A 28 -14.41 -36.28 -25.00
CA GLY A 28 -14.11 -36.64 -26.38
C GLY A 28 -14.28 -35.48 -27.37
N MET A 29 -15.32 -34.66 -27.20
CA MET A 29 -15.54 -33.46 -28.02
C MET A 29 -14.45 -32.40 -27.80
N ALA A 30 -14.07 -32.15 -26.54
CA ALA A 30 -13.01 -31.22 -26.17
C ALA A 30 -11.65 -31.65 -26.76
N LEU A 31 -11.27 -32.92 -26.60
CA LEU A 31 -10.03 -33.46 -27.18
C LEU A 31 -10.00 -33.30 -28.71
N LYS A 32 -11.13 -33.54 -29.39
CA LYS A 32 -11.20 -33.38 -30.84
C LYS A 32 -11.10 -31.92 -31.27
N TYR A 33 -11.75 -31.01 -30.54
CA TYR A 33 -11.69 -29.58 -30.79
C TYR A 33 -10.26 -29.04 -30.68
N GLU A 34 -9.50 -29.57 -29.71
CA GLU A 34 -8.12 -29.16 -29.42
C GLU A 34 -7.06 -29.88 -30.26
N GLY A 35 -7.47 -30.72 -31.21
CA GLY A 35 -6.58 -31.37 -32.17
C GLY A 35 -5.92 -32.68 -31.69
N TYR A 36 -6.37 -33.28 -30.59
CA TYR A 36 -5.93 -34.61 -30.15
C TYR A 36 -6.54 -35.72 -31.03
N THR A 37 -6.11 -36.96 -30.83
CA THR A 37 -6.55 -38.11 -31.63
C THR A 37 -7.62 -38.94 -30.92
N ALA A 38 -8.40 -39.70 -31.70
CA ALA A 38 -9.34 -40.68 -31.15
C ALA A 38 -8.63 -41.76 -30.29
N ALA A 39 -7.33 -42.00 -30.55
CA ALA A 39 -6.54 -42.95 -29.78
C ALA A 39 -6.28 -42.43 -28.35
N ASP A 40 -6.04 -41.13 -28.18
CA ASP A 40 -5.81 -40.51 -26.86
C ASP A 40 -7.06 -40.64 -25.96
N TRP A 41 -8.25 -40.41 -26.54
CA TRP A 41 -9.51 -40.59 -25.83
C TRP A 41 -9.81 -42.06 -25.51
N ASP A 42 -9.44 -42.99 -26.40
CA ASP A 42 -9.59 -44.44 -26.18
C ASP A 42 -8.61 -44.97 -25.11
N ASP A 43 -7.36 -44.51 -25.12
CA ASP A 43 -6.33 -44.83 -24.13
C ASP A 43 -6.75 -44.39 -22.72
N TRP A 44 -7.32 -43.19 -22.59
CA TRP A 44 -7.87 -42.73 -21.33
C TRP A 44 -9.13 -43.52 -20.93
N SER A 45 -10.06 -43.76 -21.86
CA SER A 45 -11.30 -44.50 -21.60
C SER A 45 -11.06 -45.94 -21.15
N ARG A 46 -9.96 -46.57 -21.59
CA ARG A 46 -9.55 -47.92 -21.15
C ARG A 46 -9.26 -48.03 -19.65
N LYS A 47 -9.06 -46.92 -18.94
CA LYS A 47 -8.87 -46.92 -17.48
C LYS A 47 -10.13 -47.36 -16.72
N ASP A 48 -11.32 -47.31 -17.35
CA ASP A 48 -12.56 -47.91 -16.83
C ASP A 48 -12.85 -49.25 -17.53
N ALA A 49 -12.19 -50.32 -17.08
CA ALA A 49 -12.35 -51.65 -17.68
C ALA A 49 -13.76 -52.25 -17.54
N ALA A 50 -14.61 -51.72 -16.64
CA ALA A 50 -15.96 -52.24 -16.42
C ALA A 50 -16.97 -51.74 -17.45
N ARG A 51 -16.81 -50.48 -17.91
CA ARG A 51 -17.70 -49.86 -18.91
C ARG A 51 -17.06 -49.67 -20.29
N TYR A 52 -15.77 -49.92 -20.44
CA TYR A 52 -15.07 -49.77 -21.71
C TYR A 52 -15.50 -50.82 -22.76
N HIS A 53 -15.86 -50.34 -23.96
CA HIS A 53 -16.13 -51.17 -25.13
C HIS A 53 -15.15 -50.87 -26.27
N THR A 54 -14.43 -51.91 -26.72
CA THR A 54 -13.42 -51.78 -27.77
C THR A 54 -14.00 -51.16 -29.05
N GLY A 55 -13.39 -50.06 -29.51
CA GLY A 55 -13.75 -49.37 -30.75
C GLY A 55 -14.95 -48.41 -30.64
N GLU A 56 -15.51 -48.20 -29.46
CA GLU A 56 -16.59 -47.24 -29.23
C GLU A 56 -16.13 -45.79 -29.42
N CYS A 57 -14.97 -45.43 -28.84
CA CYS A 57 -14.36 -44.10 -28.98
C CYS A 57 -14.16 -43.72 -30.45
N PHE A 58 -13.56 -44.60 -31.25
CA PHE A 58 -13.32 -44.35 -32.69
C PHE A 58 -14.61 -44.16 -33.48
N ARG A 59 -15.66 -44.93 -33.18
CA ARG A 59 -16.96 -44.82 -33.84
C ARG A 59 -17.64 -43.49 -33.51
N LYS A 60 -17.59 -43.07 -32.24
CA LYS A 60 -18.17 -41.81 -31.76
C LYS A 60 -17.37 -40.59 -32.20
N TRP A 61 -16.06 -40.71 -32.29
CA TRP A 61 -15.17 -39.64 -32.75
C TRP A 61 -15.56 -39.11 -34.14
N GLY A 62 -15.96 -40.01 -35.03
CA GLY A 62 -16.46 -39.66 -36.37
C GLY A 62 -17.76 -38.86 -36.35
N SER A 63 -18.57 -38.96 -35.28
CA SER A 63 -19.88 -38.29 -35.16
C SER A 63 -19.82 -36.86 -34.61
N PHE A 64 -18.65 -36.41 -34.14
CA PHE A 64 -18.47 -35.04 -33.64
C PHE A 64 -18.30 -34.09 -34.83
N TYR A 65 -19.31 -33.28 -35.11
CA TYR A 65 -19.31 -32.23 -36.14
C TYR A 65 -19.60 -30.88 -35.50
N GLY A 66 -19.04 -29.79 -36.06
CA GLY A 66 -19.06 -28.45 -35.47
C GLY A 66 -20.43 -28.01 -34.97
N ALA A 67 -20.54 -27.79 -33.66
CA ALA A 67 -21.72 -27.24 -33.01
C ALA A 67 -21.61 -25.72 -32.86
N ALA A 68 -22.74 -25.01 -32.77
CA ALA A 68 -22.77 -23.55 -32.57
C ALA A 68 -22.18 -23.10 -31.22
N SER A 69 -22.07 -24.02 -30.25
CA SER A 69 -21.34 -23.85 -28.99
C SER A 69 -20.44 -25.07 -28.80
N PRO A 70 -19.16 -25.02 -29.24
CA PRO A 70 -18.25 -26.14 -29.15
C PRO A 70 -17.81 -26.37 -27.70
N VAL A 71 -17.71 -27.64 -27.28
CA VAL A 71 -17.07 -28.01 -26.02
C VAL A 71 -15.54 -27.88 -26.22
N THR A 72 -14.89 -27.00 -25.48
CA THR A 72 -13.46 -26.67 -25.62
C THR A 72 -12.61 -27.26 -24.47
N ALA A 73 -11.29 -27.04 -24.50
CA ALA A 73 -10.38 -27.40 -23.40
C ALA A 73 -10.88 -26.95 -22.01
N GLY A 74 -11.57 -25.81 -21.92
CA GLY A 74 -12.07 -25.25 -20.66
C GLY A 74 -12.97 -26.20 -19.87
N THR A 75 -13.76 -27.04 -20.55
CA THR A 75 -14.60 -28.05 -19.88
C THR A 75 -13.77 -29.12 -19.19
N VAL A 76 -12.67 -29.57 -19.81
CA VAL A 76 -11.77 -30.57 -19.22
C VAL A 76 -10.94 -29.96 -18.09
N VAL A 77 -10.51 -28.71 -18.23
CA VAL A 77 -9.83 -27.95 -17.17
C VAL A 77 -10.73 -27.80 -15.93
N GLN A 78 -12.00 -27.41 -16.13
CA GLN A 78 -12.96 -27.29 -15.03
C GLN A 78 -13.20 -28.65 -14.35
N MET A 79 -13.40 -29.72 -15.13
CA MET A 79 -13.57 -31.08 -14.59
C MET A 79 -12.36 -31.55 -13.77
N ALA A 80 -11.14 -31.14 -14.14
CA ALA A 80 -9.92 -31.43 -13.39
C ALA A 80 -9.79 -30.55 -12.13
N LEU A 81 -10.13 -29.26 -12.20
CA LEU A 81 -10.17 -28.34 -11.04
C LEU A 81 -11.12 -28.83 -9.96
N ASP A 82 -12.33 -29.23 -10.34
CA ASP A 82 -13.35 -29.79 -9.44
C ASP A 82 -12.86 -31.08 -8.74
N ARG A 83 -11.90 -31.78 -9.36
CA ARG A 83 -11.28 -33.02 -8.86
C ARG A 83 -9.89 -32.80 -8.25
N GLY A 84 -9.57 -31.56 -7.89
CA GLY A 84 -8.40 -31.21 -7.09
C GLY A 84 -7.10 -31.01 -7.90
N TRP A 85 -7.17 -30.91 -9.22
CA TRP A 85 -6.06 -30.36 -10.00
C TRP A 85 -5.88 -28.89 -9.63
N MET A 86 -4.63 -28.46 -9.44
CA MET A 86 -4.29 -27.04 -9.27
C MET A 86 -3.31 -26.67 -10.37
N PRO A 87 -3.53 -25.57 -11.11
CA PRO A 87 -2.59 -25.14 -12.14
C PRO A 87 -1.20 -24.91 -11.54
N PRO A 88 -0.11 -25.27 -12.25
CA PRO A 88 1.24 -25.04 -11.79
C PRO A 88 1.45 -23.54 -11.54
N ARG A 89 1.69 -23.15 -10.30
CA ARG A 89 2.14 -21.80 -9.96
C ARG A 89 3.55 -21.64 -10.49
N ASP A 90 3.76 -20.72 -11.43
CA ASP A 90 5.07 -20.32 -11.91
C ASP A 90 5.99 -20.04 -10.70
N PRO A 91 7.12 -20.76 -10.54
CA PRO A 91 8.13 -20.39 -9.58
C PRO A 91 8.83 -19.14 -10.13
N GLY A 92 8.18 -17.98 -9.94
CA GLY A 92 8.58 -16.71 -10.52
C GLY A 92 10.08 -16.44 -10.40
N HIS A 93 10.61 -15.86 -11.48
CA HIS A 93 11.99 -15.44 -11.66
C HIS A 93 12.55 -14.62 -10.47
N GLU A 94 13.83 -14.84 -10.13
CA GLU A 94 14.57 -14.03 -9.17
C GLU A 94 14.78 -12.60 -9.72
N LEU A 95 14.07 -11.62 -9.17
CA LEU A 95 14.22 -10.19 -9.46
C LEU A 95 15.38 -9.58 -8.64
N ASP A 96 16.14 -8.68 -9.26
CA ASP A 96 17.25 -7.93 -8.66
C ASP A 96 16.74 -6.69 -7.88
N TRP A 97 17.59 -6.12 -7.03
CA TRP A 97 17.25 -5.08 -6.05
C TRP A 97 16.73 -3.76 -6.64
N GLU A 98 16.85 -3.55 -7.95
CA GLU A 98 16.39 -2.34 -8.67
C GLU A 98 15.08 -2.55 -9.46
N ASP A 99 14.51 -3.76 -9.47
CA ASP A 99 13.30 -4.04 -10.25
C ASP A 99 12.04 -3.41 -9.62
N MET A 100 11.32 -2.58 -10.40
CA MET A 100 9.99 -2.11 -10.03
C MET A 100 8.96 -3.21 -10.26
N VAL A 101 8.39 -3.70 -9.16
CA VAL A 101 7.26 -4.66 -9.17
C VAL A 101 5.96 -3.86 -9.32
N GLY A 102 5.58 -3.55 -10.56
CA GLY A 102 4.16 -3.42 -10.96
C GLY A 102 3.54 -4.82 -11.12
N GLY A 103 2.23 -4.94 -11.27
CA GLY A 103 1.55 -6.24 -11.37
C GLY A 103 2.24 -7.17 -12.38
N GLN A 104 2.26 -8.47 -12.08
CA GLN A 104 2.37 -9.41 -13.19
C GLN A 104 1.14 -9.13 -14.08
N ASP A 105 1.42 -8.76 -15.33
CA ASP A 105 0.50 -8.72 -16.48
C ASP A 105 -0.22 -7.41 -16.85
N ASP A 106 0.05 -6.25 -16.23
CA ASP A 106 -0.71 -5.02 -16.57
C ASP A 106 -0.47 -4.41 -17.98
N PHE A 107 0.40 -4.98 -18.83
CA PHE A 107 0.75 -4.41 -20.16
C PHE A 107 1.15 -5.43 -21.24
N VAL A 108 0.73 -6.70 -21.12
CA VAL A 108 1.07 -7.76 -22.10
C VAL A 108 -0.06 -7.89 -23.12
N VAL A 109 0.15 -7.34 -24.31
CA VAL A 109 -0.77 -7.42 -25.45
C VAL A 109 -0.44 -8.59 -26.38
N VAL A 110 0.84 -8.99 -26.42
CA VAL A 110 1.30 -10.09 -27.28
C VAL A 110 1.55 -11.34 -26.47
N ASP A 111 0.89 -12.42 -26.86
CA ASP A 111 1.14 -13.72 -26.30
C ASP A 111 2.39 -14.37 -26.94
N GLN A 112 3.50 -14.29 -26.20
CA GLN A 112 4.84 -14.68 -26.65
C GLN A 112 4.95 -16.15 -27.12
N SER A 113 3.97 -16.99 -26.79
CA SER A 113 3.99 -18.41 -27.13
C SER A 113 3.41 -18.74 -28.52
N TRP A 114 2.59 -17.88 -29.14
CA TRP A 114 1.95 -18.09 -30.48
C TRP A 114 2.47 -17.16 -31.61
N ILE A 115 3.61 -16.46 -31.45
CA ILE A 115 4.05 -15.50 -32.49
C ILE A 115 4.51 -16.24 -33.77
N GLU A 116 3.67 -16.21 -34.81
CA GLU A 116 4.06 -16.62 -36.15
C GLU A 116 4.91 -15.52 -36.79
N GLY A 117 6.17 -15.82 -37.10
CA GLY A 117 7.08 -14.86 -37.73
C GLY A 117 6.52 -14.33 -39.05
N LYS A 118 6.60 -13.01 -39.26
CA LYS A 118 6.13 -12.36 -40.48
C LYS A 118 7.29 -12.10 -41.43
N GLU A 119 7.41 -12.91 -42.47
CA GLU A 119 8.51 -12.86 -43.44
C GLU A 119 8.65 -11.48 -44.11
N ILE A 120 9.89 -10.97 -44.16
CA ILE A 120 10.23 -9.77 -44.93
C ILE A 120 10.80 -10.16 -46.28
N SER A 121 10.04 -9.86 -47.34
CA SER A 121 10.52 -10.07 -48.71
C SER A 121 11.43 -8.93 -49.16
N VAL A 122 12.64 -9.25 -49.59
CA VAL A 122 13.54 -8.28 -50.25
C VAL A 122 12.91 -7.79 -51.57
N PRO A 123 12.86 -6.47 -51.83
CA PRO A 123 12.28 -5.94 -53.06
C PRO A 123 12.95 -6.49 -54.32
N LYS A 124 12.14 -7.08 -55.23
CA LYS A 124 12.62 -7.62 -56.52
C LYS A 124 13.14 -6.51 -57.45
N ASN A 125 12.43 -5.38 -57.51
CA ASN A 125 12.84 -4.17 -58.20
C ASN A 125 13.11 -3.09 -57.14
N TRP A 126 14.37 -2.98 -56.70
CA TRP A 126 14.76 -2.03 -55.67
C TRP A 126 15.25 -0.73 -56.31
N ASP A 127 14.59 0.38 -55.98
CA ASP A 127 14.99 1.72 -56.37
C ASP A 127 15.57 2.44 -55.15
N PRO A 128 16.91 2.50 -55.01
CA PRO A 128 17.56 3.07 -53.83
C PRO A 128 17.29 4.56 -53.64
N VAL A 129 17.06 5.30 -54.74
CA VAL A 129 16.80 6.74 -54.70
C VAL A 129 15.39 6.98 -54.16
N GLN A 130 14.40 6.25 -54.69
CA GLN A 130 13.01 6.39 -54.25
C GLN A 130 12.79 5.91 -52.82
N ASP A 131 13.46 4.85 -52.38
CA ASP A 131 13.44 4.39 -50.99
C ASP A 131 13.89 5.49 -50.02
N LEU A 132 14.97 6.19 -50.36
CA LEU A 132 15.49 7.27 -49.53
C LEU A 132 14.61 8.51 -49.60
N ILE A 133 14.12 8.89 -50.78
CA ILE A 133 13.18 10.02 -50.92
C ILE A 133 11.95 9.79 -50.04
N ARG A 134 11.33 8.61 -50.12
CA ARG A 134 10.17 8.27 -49.28
C ARG A 134 10.50 8.31 -47.80
N TYR A 135 11.68 7.84 -47.40
CA TYR A 135 12.13 7.94 -46.01
C TYR A 135 12.24 9.39 -45.54
N LEU A 136 12.81 10.28 -46.37
CA LEU A 136 12.95 11.70 -46.06
C LEU A 136 11.59 12.41 -45.99
N GLU A 137 10.71 12.15 -46.96
CA GLU A 137 9.36 12.73 -47.01
C GLU A 137 8.48 12.29 -45.84
N THR A 138 8.71 11.09 -45.30
CA THR A 138 7.92 10.56 -44.18
C THR A 138 8.37 11.17 -42.84
N LEU A 139 9.67 11.40 -42.64
CA LEU A 139 10.21 11.82 -41.34
C LEU A 139 10.46 13.32 -41.20
N PHE A 140 10.61 14.06 -42.29
CA PHE A 140 11.08 15.44 -42.27
C PHE A 140 10.21 16.38 -43.11
N ASP A 141 10.06 17.61 -42.61
CA ASP A 141 9.59 18.73 -43.40
C ASP A 141 10.71 19.27 -44.30
N ALA A 142 10.34 19.81 -45.46
CA ALA A 142 11.31 20.22 -46.49
C ALA A 142 12.35 21.25 -46.01
N SER A 143 12.03 22.07 -45.00
CA SER A 143 12.91 23.09 -44.43
C SER A 143 13.87 22.56 -43.35
N GLU A 144 13.71 21.34 -42.88
CA GLU A 144 14.46 20.81 -41.74
C GLU A 144 15.79 20.20 -42.16
N ASN A 145 16.84 20.42 -41.36
CA ASN A 145 18.16 19.84 -41.61
C ASN A 145 18.22 18.36 -41.21
N VAL A 146 18.79 17.55 -42.11
CA VAL A 146 18.92 16.10 -41.94
C VAL A 146 20.37 15.74 -41.63
N GLY A 147 20.58 14.99 -40.55
CA GLY A 147 21.88 14.46 -40.20
C GLY A 147 22.13 13.09 -40.85
N TYR A 148 23.19 12.89 -41.61
CA TYR A 148 23.55 11.60 -42.22
C TYR A 148 25.06 11.35 -42.20
N VAL A 149 25.47 10.09 -42.29
CA VAL A 149 26.86 9.65 -42.24
C VAL A 149 27.10 8.58 -43.30
N THR A 150 28.02 8.84 -44.23
CA THR A 150 28.48 7.90 -45.27
C THR A 150 29.92 7.45 -45.03
N GLU A 151 30.71 8.26 -44.34
CA GLU A 151 32.09 7.95 -43.97
C GLU A 151 32.18 7.11 -42.68
N CYS A 152 33.11 6.16 -42.67
CA CYS A 152 33.38 5.30 -41.50
C CYS A 152 34.88 5.19 -41.21
N TRP A 153 35.21 4.80 -39.98
CA TRP A 153 36.56 4.43 -39.56
C TRP A 153 36.54 3.03 -38.93
N GLU A 154 37.65 2.31 -39.05
CA GLU A 154 37.76 0.94 -38.53
C GLU A 154 38.32 0.94 -37.11
N LYS A 155 37.68 0.16 -36.23
CA LYS A 155 38.18 -0.15 -34.89
C LYS A 155 37.87 -1.59 -34.54
N ASP A 156 38.89 -2.35 -34.17
CA ASP A 156 38.77 -3.75 -33.74
C ASP A 156 37.98 -4.62 -34.75
N GLY A 157 38.21 -4.43 -36.05
CA GLY A 157 37.52 -5.13 -37.14
C GLY A 157 36.05 -4.74 -37.34
N LYS A 158 35.59 -3.63 -36.75
CA LYS A 158 34.25 -3.05 -36.94
C LYS A 158 34.34 -1.65 -37.51
N PHE A 159 33.50 -1.36 -38.51
CA PHE A 159 33.33 -0.02 -39.06
C PHE A 159 32.37 0.81 -38.21
N LEU A 160 32.84 1.97 -37.73
CA LEU A 160 32.09 2.93 -36.93
C LEU A 160 31.87 4.23 -37.73
N PRO A 161 30.71 4.90 -37.57
CA PRO A 161 30.41 6.15 -38.28
C PRO A 161 31.34 7.31 -37.84
N SER A 162 31.65 8.21 -38.77
CA SER A 162 32.36 9.46 -38.50
C SER A 162 31.42 10.57 -37.95
N LYS A 163 31.87 11.83 -37.94
CA LYS A 163 31.13 12.98 -37.37
C LYS A 163 29.80 13.27 -38.10
N GLY A 164 29.68 12.85 -39.36
CA GLY A 164 28.48 13.02 -40.19
C GLY A 164 28.26 14.43 -40.71
N ASN A 165 27.42 14.53 -41.73
CA ASN A 165 26.91 15.77 -42.32
C ASN A 165 25.57 16.15 -41.67
N TYR A 166 25.26 17.44 -41.66
CA TYR A 166 24.02 18.00 -41.07
C TYR A 166 23.66 19.37 -41.67
N ASP A 167 24.27 19.74 -42.78
CA ASP A 167 24.25 21.08 -43.39
C ASP A 167 23.08 21.30 -44.37
N ARG A 168 22.48 20.22 -44.89
CA ARG A 168 21.43 20.27 -45.91
C ARG A 168 20.04 19.97 -45.35
N THR A 169 19.03 20.63 -45.93
CA THR A 169 17.63 20.37 -45.60
C THR A 169 17.08 19.16 -46.35
N ALA A 170 16.02 18.54 -45.82
CA ALA A 170 15.35 17.41 -46.46
C ALA A 170 14.89 17.75 -47.88
N GLY A 171 14.30 18.94 -48.09
CA GLY A 171 13.82 19.37 -49.41
C GLY A 171 14.96 19.51 -50.43
N LYS A 172 16.13 20.01 -50.01
CA LYS A 172 17.31 20.09 -50.87
C LYS A 172 17.85 18.71 -51.23
N LEU A 173 17.91 17.79 -50.25
CA LEU A 173 18.34 16.42 -50.49
C LEU A 173 17.39 15.70 -51.46
N ILE A 174 16.07 15.83 -51.27
CA ILE A 174 15.06 15.24 -52.17
C ILE A 174 15.20 15.79 -53.60
N GLU A 175 15.42 17.09 -53.76
CA GLU A 175 15.63 17.71 -55.08
C GLU A 175 16.90 17.18 -55.77
N GLU A 176 18.02 17.10 -55.03
CA GLU A 176 19.30 16.59 -55.54
C GLU A 176 19.21 15.10 -55.90
N LEU A 177 18.56 14.30 -55.05
CA LEU A 177 18.30 12.86 -55.28
C LEU A 177 17.40 12.64 -56.50
N SER A 178 16.37 13.45 -56.70
CA SER A 178 15.47 13.33 -57.86
C SER A 178 16.18 13.61 -59.18
N LYS A 179 17.29 14.36 -59.15
CA LYS A 179 18.08 14.77 -60.33
C LYS A 179 19.35 13.94 -60.53
N CYS A 180 19.70 13.04 -59.61
CA CYS A 180 21.00 12.33 -59.62
C CYS A 180 21.09 11.19 -60.64
N GLY A 181 19.98 10.80 -61.28
CA GLY A 181 19.97 9.73 -62.29
C GLY A 181 20.40 8.36 -61.75
N GLY A 182 20.26 8.12 -60.45
CA GLY A 182 20.66 6.88 -59.77
C GLY A 182 22.01 6.94 -59.05
N ASP A 183 22.79 8.02 -59.22
CA ASP A 183 24.07 8.21 -58.54
C ASP A 183 23.89 8.86 -57.16
N MET A 184 23.69 8.01 -56.14
CA MET A 184 23.56 8.42 -54.74
C MET A 184 24.85 9.06 -54.19
N GLY A 185 26.02 8.65 -54.70
CA GLY A 185 27.32 9.14 -54.25
C GLY A 185 27.55 10.61 -54.62
N ALA A 186 27.09 11.03 -55.80
CA ALA A 186 27.12 12.43 -56.23
C ALA A 186 26.34 13.37 -55.29
N VAL A 187 25.33 12.85 -54.59
CA VAL A 187 24.53 13.63 -53.64
C VAL A 187 25.06 13.49 -52.22
N LEU A 188 25.25 12.28 -51.71
CA LEU A 188 25.47 12.01 -50.28
C LEU A 188 26.94 11.73 -49.92
N GLY A 189 27.81 11.68 -50.93
CA GLY A 189 29.20 11.26 -50.82
C GLY A 189 29.34 9.74 -50.94
N ASP A 190 30.54 9.31 -51.33
CA ASP A 190 30.89 7.89 -51.40
C ASP A 190 30.83 7.25 -50.01
N TYR A 191 30.45 5.98 -49.98
CA TYR A 191 30.32 5.19 -48.75
C TYR A 191 31.13 3.90 -48.85
N ASN A 192 31.45 3.30 -47.70
CA ASN A 192 32.08 1.99 -47.68
C ASN A 192 31.01 0.88 -47.82
N PRO A 193 31.02 0.05 -48.89
CA PRO A 193 30.04 -1.00 -49.11
C PRO A 193 30.01 -2.10 -48.02
N GLU A 194 31.06 -2.25 -47.21
CA GLU A 194 31.07 -3.17 -46.07
C GLU A 194 30.37 -2.59 -44.84
N ALA A 195 30.36 -1.26 -44.71
CA ALA A 195 29.83 -0.53 -43.56
C ALA A 195 28.37 -0.09 -43.75
N GLY A 196 28.00 0.27 -44.98
CA GLY A 196 26.73 0.90 -45.33
C GLY A 196 26.67 2.38 -44.91
N ALA A 197 25.47 2.96 -44.94
CA ALA A 197 25.23 4.34 -44.53
C ALA A 197 24.28 4.45 -43.32
N TRP A 198 24.33 5.62 -42.67
CA TRP A 198 23.52 5.95 -41.50
C TRP A 198 22.84 7.30 -41.64
N ILE A 199 21.69 7.43 -41.01
CA ILE A 199 20.88 8.65 -41.01
C ILE A 199 20.25 8.87 -39.64
N ARG A 200 20.15 10.12 -39.20
CA ARG A 200 19.38 10.51 -38.02
C ARG A 200 17.92 10.64 -38.41
N PHE A 201 17.02 10.30 -37.50
CA PHE A 201 15.58 10.31 -37.74
C PHE A 201 14.88 11.56 -37.19
N ASN A 202 15.51 12.27 -36.26
CA ASN A 202 15.01 13.55 -35.75
C ASN A 202 15.72 14.73 -36.44
N PRO A 203 15.01 15.85 -36.68
CA PRO A 203 15.56 17.03 -37.34
C PRO A 203 16.63 17.72 -36.50
N MET A 204 17.59 18.33 -37.20
CA MET A 204 18.79 18.96 -36.62
C MET A 204 18.76 20.48 -36.78
N ASP A 205 19.56 21.20 -35.98
CA ASP A 205 19.71 22.66 -36.03
C ASP A 205 20.72 23.17 -37.09
N GLY A 206 21.37 22.25 -37.79
CA GLY A 206 22.42 22.55 -38.79
C GLY A 206 23.77 22.99 -38.22
N LYS A 207 23.94 23.05 -36.89
CA LYS A 207 25.17 23.51 -36.21
C LYS A 207 25.99 22.38 -35.61
N GLY A 208 25.39 21.22 -35.39
CA GLY A 208 26.08 20.06 -34.84
C GLY A 208 25.32 18.75 -35.00
N CYS A 209 25.81 17.73 -34.31
CA CYS A 209 25.40 16.33 -34.48
C CYS A 209 25.06 15.62 -33.15
N LYS A 210 24.92 16.39 -32.06
CA LYS A 210 24.65 15.91 -30.69
C LYS A 210 23.17 16.06 -30.33
N ASN A 211 22.77 15.52 -29.17
CA ASN A 211 21.40 15.67 -28.63
C ASN A 211 20.96 17.15 -28.51
N GLU A 212 21.89 18.06 -28.17
CA GLU A 212 21.60 19.51 -28.06
C GLU A 212 21.25 20.16 -29.39
N ASN A 213 21.58 19.51 -30.51
CA ASN A 213 21.34 20.00 -31.86
C ASN A 213 20.04 19.46 -32.46
N ILE A 214 19.24 18.72 -31.69
CA ILE A 214 17.93 18.23 -32.11
C ILE A 214 16.92 19.37 -31.97
N THR A 215 16.21 19.68 -33.05
CA THR A 215 15.21 20.76 -33.07
C THR A 215 13.83 20.28 -32.65
N ASP A 216 13.52 19.00 -32.88
CA ASP A 216 12.22 18.41 -32.54
C ASP A 216 12.36 16.93 -32.14
N TYR A 217 11.61 16.53 -31.11
CA TYR A 217 11.66 15.19 -30.49
C TYR A 217 10.52 14.30 -30.99
N ARG A 218 10.42 14.16 -32.32
CA ARG A 218 9.31 13.46 -32.98
C ARG A 218 9.40 11.95 -32.89
N TYR A 219 10.60 11.37 -33.00
CA TYR A 219 10.74 9.92 -33.13
C TYR A 219 11.75 9.31 -32.17
N ALA A 220 11.58 8.02 -31.91
CA ALA A 220 12.56 7.16 -31.25
C ALA A 220 12.85 5.89 -32.07
N LEU A 221 14.06 5.36 -31.93
CA LEU A 221 14.46 4.13 -32.59
C LEU A 221 14.16 2.93 -31.70
N VAL A 222 13.43 1.96 -32.24
CA VAL A 222 13.22 0.62 -31.67
C VAL A 222 13.89 -0.39 -32.60
N GLU A 223 14.89 -1.11 -32.09
CA GLU A 223 15.59 -2.16 -32.83
C GLU A 223 16.01 -3.30 -31.89
N SER A 224 16.19 -4.50 -32.47
CA SER A 224 16.80 -5.64 -31.79
C SER A 224 17.80 -6.34 -32.70
N ASP A 225 19.02 -6.55 -32.22
CA ASP A 225 20.05 -7.36 -32.89
C ASP A 225 20.03 -8.83 -32.41
N SER A 226 19.22 -9.15 -31.40
CA SER A 226 19.22 -10.43 -30.67
C SER A 226 18.07 -11.37 -31.01
N MET A 227 17.21 -10.95 -31.95
CA MET A 227 15.98 -11.65 -32.32
C MET A 227 15.98 -11.96 -33.82
N ASP A 228 15.17 -12.93 -34.22
CA ASP A 228 14.93 -13.18 -35.63
C ASP A 228 14.16 -12.02 -36.28
N ILE A 229 14.44 -11.72 -37.53
CA ILE A 229 13.87 -10.57 -38.25
C ILE A 229 12.36 -10.72 -38.43
N ASP A 230 11.88 -11.93 -38.69
CA ASP A 230 10.46 -12.18 -38.94
C ASP A 230 9.65 -12.07 -37.64
N GLN A 231 10.26 -12.50 -36.52
CA GLN A 231 9.70 -12.30 -35.18
C GLN A 231 9.70 -10.82 -34.78
N GLN A 232 10.77 -10.07 -35.09
CA GLN A 232 10.79 -8.61 -34.87
C GLN A 232 9.64 -7.92 -35.63
N ASN A 233 9.45 -8.27 -36.89
CA ASN A 233 8.40 -7.70 -37.74
C ASN A 233 6.98 -8.04 -37.23
N ALA A 234 6.76 -9.28 -36.78
CA ALA A 234 5.50 -9.69 -36.18
C ALA A 234 5.20 -8.86 -34.91
N LEU A 235 6.15 -8.81 -33.97
CA LEU A 235 6.01 -8.08 -32.72
C LEU A 235 5.75 -6.59 -32.91
N ILE A 236 6.50 -5.93 -33.81
CA ILE A 236 6.31 -4.50 -34.09
C ILE A 236 4.88 -4.21 -34.55
N ARG A 237 4.28 -5.13 -35.31
CA ARG A 237 2.93 -4.97 -35.87
C ARG A 237 1.83 -5.39 -34.91
N GLU A 238 2.01 -6.47 -34.14
CA GLU A 238 1.06 -6.90 -33.12
C GLU A 238 0.97 -5.91 -31.95
N LEU A 239 2.08 -5.25 -31.62
CA LEU A 239 2.10 -4.14 -30.66
C LEU A 239 1.48 -2.86 -31.21
N GLU A 240 1.04 -2.84 -32.47
CA GLU A 240 0.53 -1.68 -33.19
C GLU A 240 1.38 -0.42 -33.00
N LEU A 241 2.71 -0.58 -32.87
CA LEU A 241 3.62 0.53 -32.61
C LEU A 241 3.44 1.60 -33.70
N PRO A 242 3.31 2.89 -33.34
CA PRO A 242 3.08 3.95 -34.32
C PRO A 242 4.38 4.24 -35.08
N VAL A 243 4.71 3.40 -36.06
CA VAL A 243 5.97 3.42 -36.79
C VAL A 243 5.83 4.26 -38.05
N ALA A 244 6.59 5.35 -38.10
CA ALA A 244 6.70 6.20 -39.27
C ALA A 244 7.46 5.49 -40.41
N CYS A 245 8.62 4.88 -40.09
CA CYS A 245 9.45 4.17 -41.05
C CYS A 245 9.99 2.87 -40.44
N LEU A 246 9.87 1.75 -41.16
CA LEU A 246 10.49 0.47 -40.81
C LEU A 246 11.61 0.16 -41.80
N VAL A 247 12.86 0.11 -41.35
CA VAL A 247 14.03 -0.06 -42.24
C VAL A 247 14.75 -1.37 -41.95
N TYR A 248 15.08 -2.11 -43.01
CA TYR A 248 15.93 -3.29 -42.91
C TYR A 248 17.41 -2.89 -42.84
N SER A 249 18.12 -3.32 -41.79
CA SER A 249 19.49 -2.87 -41.50
C SER A 249 20.57 -3.44 -42.43
N GLY A 250 20.20 -4.31 -43.37
CA GLY A 250 21.13 -5.09 -44.19
C GLY A 250 21.77 -6.26 -43.43
N LYS A 251 21.31 -6.60 -42.21
CA LYS A 251 21.86 -7.73 -41.44
C LYS A 251 20.82 -8.53 -40.66
N LYS A 252 20.61 -8.22 -39.37
CA LYS A 252 19.83 -9.00 -38.39
C LYS A 252 18.78 -8.17 -37.64
N SER A 253 18.62 -6.90 -38.01
CA SER A 253 17.79 -5.95 -37.26
C SER A 253 16.85 -5.19 -38.17
N LEU A 254 15.68 -4.90 -37.62
CA LEU A 254 14.76 -3.91 -38.14
C LEU A 254 14.86 -2.65 -37.30
N HIS A 255 14.98 -1.53 -37.99
CA HIS A 255 14.98 -0.20 -37.38
C HIS A 255 13.58 0.36 -37.51
N ALA A 256 12.78 0.23 -36.45
CA ALA A 256 11.46 0.85 -36.36
C ALA A 256 11.62 2.26 -35.80
N ILE A 257 11.24 3.26 -36.59
CA ILE A 257 11.24 4.67 -36.20
C ILE A 257 9.83 5.00 -35.73
N VAL A 258 9.66 5.08 -34.42
CA VAL A 258 8.35 5.17 -33.74
C VAL A 258 8.06 6.63 -33.37
N HIS A 259 6.83 7.07 -33.62
CA HIS A 259 6.31 8.36 -33.17
C HIS A 259 6.34 8.48 -31.64
N ILE A 260 6.92 9.56 -31.16
CA ILE A 260 6.98 9.96 -29.76
C ILE A 260 6.36 11.35 -29.57
N ASP A 261 6.56 12.28 -30.51
CA ASP A 261 5.96 13.61 -30.55
C ASP A 261 6.01 14.35 -29.19
N ALA A 262 7.20 14.39 -28.60
CA ALA A 262 7.42 15.02 -27.29
C ALA A 262 7.70 16.52 -27.41
N ALA A 263 7.13 17.33 -26.52
CA ALA A 263 7.35 18.77 -26.53
C ALA A 263 8.76 19.17 -26.07
N ASP A 264 9.39 18.35 -25.24
CA ASP A 264 10.73 18.60 -24.72
C ASP A 264 11.53 17.32 -24.40
N SER A 265 12.81 17.49 -24.08
CA SER A 265 13.73 16.39 -23.78
C SER A 265 13.36 15.56 -22.55
N ARG A 266 12.62 16.11 -21.58
CA ARG A 266 12.19 15.39 -20.37
C ARG A 266 11.02 14.49 -20.73
N GLU A 267 10.03 15.03 -21.42
CA GLU A 267 8.89 14.27 -21.91
C GLU A 267 9.33 13.16 -22.88
N TYR A 268 10.27 13.45 -23.78
CA TYR A 268 10.85 12.46 -24.68
C TYR A 268 11.42 11.26 -23.92
N ARG A 269 12.20 11.49 -22.86
CA ARG A 269 12.76 10.39 -22.05
C ARG A 269 11.67 9.55 -21.39
N GLN A 270 10.64 10.19 -20.85
CA GLN A 270 9.53 9.50 -20.21
C GLN A 270 8.75 8.62 -21.20
N ARG A 271 8.42 9.17 -22.38
CA ARG A 271 7.71 8.44 -23.44
C ARG A 271 8.55 7.29 -23.98
N VAL A 272 9.84 7.49 -24.24
CA VAL A 272 10.76 6.43 -24.70
C VAL A 272 10.94 5.33 -23.66
N GLU A 273 11.03 5.68 -22.37
CA GLU A 273 11.10 4.68 -21.30
C GLU A 273 9.83 3.83 -21.24
N PHE A 274 8.66 4.45 -21.35
CA PHE A 274 7.39 3.74 -21.44
C PHE A 274 7.34 2.81 -22.67
N LEU A 275 7.66 3.31 -23.86
CA LEU A 275 7.72 2.53 -25.09
C LEU A 275 8.60 1.29 -24.96
N TYR A 276 9.80 1.46 -24.40
CA TYR A 276 10.77 0.37 -24.24
C TYR A 276 10.32 -0.64 -23.20
N ASP A 277 9.64 -0.21 -22.14
CA ASP A 277 9.07 -1.10 -21.13
C ASP A 277 7.98 -1.99 -21.73
N ILE A 278 7.04 -1.40 -22.50
CA ILE A 278 6.01 -2.15 -23.23
C ILE A 278 6.64 -3.14 -24.21
N CYS A 279 7.60 -2.70 -25.02
CA CYS A 279 8.30 -3.59 -25.96
C CYS A 279 8.94 -4.78 -25.26
N LYS A 280 9.65 -4.55 -24.13
CA LYS A 280 10.31 -5.62 -23.36
C LYS A 280 9.31 -6.60 -22.75
N LYS A 281 8.24 -6.10 -22.13
CA LYS A 281 7.19 -6.91 -21.52
C LYS A 281 6.51 -7.84 -22.53
N ASN A 282 6.39 -7.38 -23.78
CA ASN A 282 5.80 -8.12 -24.88
C ASN A 282 6.81 -8.95 -25.69
N GLY A 283 8.04 -9.12 -25.19
CA GLY A 283 9.03 -10.03 -25.77
C GLY A 283 9.99 -9.42 -26.79
N LEU A 284 9.85 -8.13 -27.13
CA LEU A 284 10.80 -7.42 -28.00
C LEU A 284 12.03 -6.97 -27.21
N LYS A 285 13.18 -7.63 -27.45
CA LYS A 285 14.46 -7.33 -26.81
C LYS A 285 15.12 -6.08 -27.39
N VAL A 286 14.64 -4.91 -26.97
CA VAL A 286 15.14 -3.61 -27.43
C VAL A 286 16.54 -3.28 -26.89
N ASP A 287 17.40 -2.69 -27.72
CA ASP A 287 18.70 -2.18 -27.27
C ASP A 287 18.55 -0.85 -26.51
N THR A 288 18.72 -0.92 -25.19
CA THR A 288 18.61 0.24 -24.28
C THR A 288 19.61 1.37 -24.54
N GLN A 289 20.67 1.14 -25.32
CA GLN A 289 21.63 2.19 -25.69
C GLN A 289 21.06 3.18 -26.73
N ASN A 290 19.93 2.85 -27.35
CA ASN A 290 19.30 3.63 -28.42
C ASN A 290 18.30 4.69 -27.94
N LYS A 291 18.15 4.90 -26.63
CA LYS A 291 17.26 5.92 -26.05
C LYS A 291 17.60 7.37 -26.41
N ASN A 292 18.74 7.62 -27.05
CA ASN A 292 19.20 8.98 -27.37
C ASN A 292 18.48 9.55 -28.60
N PRO A 293 17.99 10.80 -28.57
CA PRO A 293 17.24 11.41 -29.68
C PRO A 293 18.08 11.69 -30.93
N SER A 294 19.41 11.84 -30.78
CA SER A 294 20.35 12.02 -31.92
C SER A 294 20.92 10.70 -32.47
N ARG A 295 20.35 9.55 -32.09
CA ARG A 295 20.84 8.23 -32.49
C ARG A 295 20.78 8.07 -34.01
N LEU A 296 21.73 7.30 -34.52
CA LEU A 296 21.80 6.93 -35.93
C LEU A 296 20.98 5.66 -36.20
N SER A 297 20.11 5.74 -37.19
CA SER A 297 19.46 4.59 -37.82
C SER A 297 20.20 4.20 -39.10
N ARG A 298 19.92 3.03 -39.65
CA ARG A 298 20.41 2.64 -40.97
C ARG A 298 19.68 3.41 -42.06
N MET A 299 20.46 3.88 -43.03
CA MET A 299 19.94 4.67 -44.14
C MET A 299 19.48 3.74 -45.28
N PRO A 300 18.20 3.81 -45.70
CA PRO A 300 17.75 3.06 -46.86
C PRO A 300 18.38 3.61 -48.15
N GLY A 301 18.47 2.78 -49.18
CA GLY A 301 19.08 3.13 -50.47
C GLY A 301 20.57 2.79 -50.61
N PHE A 302 21.16 2.15 -49.60
CA PHE A 302 22.58 1.76 -49.59
C PHE A 302 22.74 0.25 -49.42
N GLU A 303 23.90 -0.29 -49.80
CA GLU A 303 24.24 -1.70 -49.55
C GLU A 303 25.22 -1.84 -48.38
N ARG A 304 25.18 -2.99 -47.71
CA ARG A 304 26.08 -3.33 -46.61
C ARG A 304 26.46 -4.79 -46.70
N ASN A 305 27.73 -5.08 -46.95
CA ASN A 305 28.25 -6.43 -47.20
C ASN A 305 27.42 -7.18 -48.26
N GLY A 306 27.08 -6.51 -49.37
CA GLY A 306 26.27 -7.07 -50.46
C GLY A 306 24.79 -7.30 -50.12
N LYS A 307 24.30 -6.81 -48.98
CA LYS A 307 22.88 -6.81 -48.61
C LYS A 307 22.30 -5.41 -48.69
N LYS A 308 21.09 -5.29 -49.23
CA LYS A 308 20.38 -4.01 -49.38
C LYS A 308 19.89 -3.50 -48.03
N GLN A 309 20.08 -2.21 -47.76
CA GLN A 309 19.39 -1.47 -46.71
C GLN A 309 18.20 -0.79 -47.36
N PHE A 310 16.98 -1.23 -47.05
CA PHE A 310 15.78 -0.79 -47.76
C PHE A 310 14.63 -0.49 -46.80
N LEU A 311 13.69 0.32 -47.28
CA LEU A 311 12.49 0.67 -46.54
C LEU A 311 11.49 -0.48 -46.66
N VAL A 312 11.14 -1.10 -45.53
CA VAL A 312 10.21 -2.23 -45.47
C VAL A 312 8.77 -1.75 -45.54
N ASP A 313 8.44 -0.71 -44.78
CA ASP A 313 7.10 -0.15 -44.70
C ASP A 313 7.12 1.28 -44.11
N THR A 314 6.02 2.00 -44.25
CA THR A 314 5.84 3.36 -43.72
C THR A 314 4.46 3.55 -43.14
N ASN A 315 4.34 4.32 -42.05
CA ASN A 315 3.08 4.66 -41.38
C ASN A 315 2.25 3.41 -41.03
N ILE A 316 2.84 2.52 -40.23
CA ILE A 316 2.19 1.29 -39.75
C ILE A 316 1.90 1.38 -38.26
N GLY A 317 0.90 0.64 -37.80
CA GLY A 317 0.40 0.70 -36.43
C GLY A 317 -0.58 1.87 -36.22
N LYS A 318 -0.69 2.36 -34.99
CA LYS A 318 -1.54 3.52 -34.67
C LYS A 318 -1.03 4.82 -35.30
N GLU A 319 -1.91 5.80 -35.47
CA GLU A 319 -1.59 7.04 -36.17
C GLU A 319 -0.74 8.00 -35.32
N SER A 320 -0.78 7.86 -33.99
CA SER A 320 -0.04 8.74 -33.07
C SER A 320 0.38 8.05 -31.78
N TRP A 321 1.33 8.66 -31.08
CA TRP A 321 1.73 8.24 -29.72
C TRP A 321 0.53 8.18 -28.76
N THR A 322 -0.35 9.19 -28.80
CA THR A 322 -1.49 9.30 -27.88
C THR A 322 -2.48 8.15 -28.08
N GLU A 323 -2.88 7.92 -29.33
CA GLU A 323 -3.80 6.82 -29.67
C GLU A 323 -3.21 5.46 -29.30
N TRP A 324 -1.91 5.25 -29.58
CA TRP A 324 -1.22 4.04 -29.19
C TRP A 324 -1.20 3.84 -27.68
N LYS A 325 -0.89 4.90 -26.92
CA LYS A 325 -0.85 4.83 -25.46
C LYS A 325 -2.22 4.52 -24.87
N GLU A 326 -3.27 5.20 -25.34
CA GLU A 326 -4.65 4.94 -24.91
C GLU A 326 -5.08 3.52 -25.24
N TRP A 327 -4.72 3.01 -26.42
CA TRP A 327 -5.00 1.64 -26.80
C TRP A 327 -4.29 0.64 -25.88
N ILE A 328 -2.98 0.81 -25.63
CA ILE A 328 -2.23 -0.02 -24.67
C ILE A 328 -2.88 0.03 -23.27
N GLU A 329 -3.29 1.21 -22.79
CA GLU A 329 -3.96 1.33 -21.49
C GLU A 329 -5.36 0.67 -21.49
N SER A 330 -6.10 0.71 -22.61
CA SER A 330 -7.46 0.13 -22.74
C SER A 330 -7.48 -1.38 -22.95
N VAL A 331 -6.47 -1.96 -23.60
CA VAL A 331 -6.36 -3.42 -23.79
C VAL A 331 -6.10 -4.11 -22.45
N ASN A 332 -5.60 -3.38 -21.46
CA ASN A 332 -5.41 -3.83 -20.09
C ASN A 332 -6.49 -3.26 -19.14
N ASP A 333 -7.65 -2.87 -19.67
CA ASP A 333 -8.79 -2.49 -18.84
C ASP A 333 -9.42 -3.75 -18.23
N ASP A 334 -8.79 -4.25 -17.16
CA ASP A 334 -9.24 -5.39 -16.34
C ASP A 334 -10.47 -5.05 -15.47
N LEU A 335 -11.35 -4.18 -15.97
CA LEU A 335 -12.60 -3.90 -15.28
C LEU A 335 -13.54 -5.10 -15.44
N PRO A 336 -14.19 -5.53 -14.34
CA PRO A 336 -15.16 -6.61 -14.41
C PRO A 336 -16.33 -6.22 -15.32
N ASP A 337 -16.86 -7.20 -16.07
CA ASP A 337 -18.07 -7.02 -16.85
C ASP A 337 -19.24 -6.56 -15.96
N PRO A 338 -20.13 -5.67 -16.43
CA PRO A 338 -21.32 -5.29 -15.69
C PRO A 338 -22.20 -6.51 -15.39
N GLU A 339 -22.45 -6.79 -14.11
CA GLU A 339 -23.36 -7.85 -13.68
C GLU A 339 -24.83 -7.40 -13.77
N SER A 340 -25.71 -8.26 -14.32
CA SER A 340 -27.15 -8.00 -14.33
C SER A 340 -27.79 -8.48 -13.01
N LEU A 341 -28.52 -7.59 -12.33
CA LEU A 341 -29.27 -7.99 -11.14
C LEU A 341 -30.30 -9.10 -11.41
N GLU A 342 -30.84 -9.18 -12.64
CA GLU A 342 -31.80 -10.23 -13.03
C GLU A 342 -31.18 -11.63 -12.95
N THR A 343 -29.90 -11.77 -13.33
CA THR A 343 -29.24 -13.08 -13.40
C THR A 343 -28.91 -13.64 -12.02
N VAL A 344 -28.84 -12.80 -10.99
CA VAL A 344 -28.47 -13.18 -9.61
C VAL A 344 -29.60 -13.00 -8.60
N TRP A 345 -30.77 -12.48 -8.99
CA TRP A 345 -31.85 -12.12 -8.06
C TRP A 345 -32.33 -13.28 -7.20
N GLU A 346 -32.51 -14.46 -7.80
CA GLU A 346 -32.97 -15.66 -7.09
C GLU A 346 -31.83 -16.40 -6.36
N ASN A 347 -30.57 -16.12 -6.71
CA ASN A 347 -29.38 -16.79 -6.16
C ASN A 347 -28.28 -15.76 -5.87
N LEU A 348 -28.54 -14.88 -4.89
CA LEU A 348 -27.57 -13.86 -4.49
C LEU A 348 -26.31 -14.50 -3.90
N PRO A 349 -25.11 -13.96 -4.20
CA PRO A 349 -23.87 -14.43 -3.61
C PRO A 349 -23.88 -14.22 -2.09
N GLU A 350 -23.24 -15.13 -1.36
CA GLU A 350 -23.12 -15.02 0.09
C GLU A 350 -22.26 -13.81 0.47
N LEU A 351 -22.69 -13.07 1.49
CA LEU A 351 -21.91 -11.98 2.04
C LEU A 351 -20.64 -12.51 2.72
N ALA A 352 -19.53 -11.77 2.57
CA ALA A 352 -18.29 -12.10 3.24
C ALA A 352 -18.49 -12.27 4.77
N PRO A 353 -17.90 -13.30 5.40
CA PRO A 353 -18.06 -13.53 6.83
C PRO A 353 -17.60 -12.36 7.69
N CYS A 354 -18.24 -12.15 8.83
CA CYS A 354 -17.80 -11.12 9.79
C CYS A 354 -16.45 -11.51 10.42
N LEU A 355 -15.47 -10.61 10.34
CA LEU A 355 -14.23 -10.70 11.12
C LEU A 355 -14.46 -10.15 12.54
N ILE A 356 -15.13 -9.01 12.65
CA ILE A 356 -15.58 -8.41 13.91
C ILE A 356 -17.09 -8.25 13.80
N ASN A 357 -17.83 -8.98 14.65
CA ASN A 357 -19.28 -9.07 14.50
C ASN A 357 -19.94 -7.69 14.63
N GLY A 358 -20.74 -7.31 13.62
CA GLY A 358 -21.43 -6.03 13.55
C GLY A 358 -20.54 -4.82 13.22
N ILE A 359 -19.25 -5.02 12.94
CA ILE A 359 -18.28 -3.94 12.69
C ILE A 359 -17.56 -4.11 11.35
N LEU A 360 -16.98 -5.28 11.09
CA LEU A 360 -16.07 -5.48 9.94
C LEU A 360 -16.20 -6.90 9.34
N ARG A 361 -16.32 -6.99 8.02
CA ARG A 361 -16.27 -8.25 7.25
C ARG A 361 -14.84 -8.58 6.81
N LYS A 362 -14.58 -9.85 6.48
CA LYS A 362 -13.36 -10.25 5.79
C LYS A 362 -13.30 -9.60 4.41
N GLY A 363 -12.09 -9.25 3.95
CA GLY A 363 -11.89 -8.53 2.68
C GLY A 363 -12.23 -7.04 2.72
N HIS A 364 -12.62 -6.49 3.87
CA HIS A 364 -12.95 -5.07 4.03
C HIS A 364 -11.86 -4.34 4.82
N LYS A 365 -11.83 -3.01 4.70
CA LYS A 365 -10.84 -2.17 5.36
C LYS A 365 -11.41 -1.34 6.51
N MET A 366 -10.65 -1.24 7.60
CA MET A 366 -11.04 -0.50 8.80
C MET A 366 -9.98 0.51 9.22
N LEU A 367 -10.41 1.75 9.45
CA LEU A 367 -9.58 2.83 10.00
C LEU A 367 -9.90 3.07 11.48
N ILE A 368 -8.87 3.08 12.33
CA ILE A 368 -8.94 3.54 13.72
C ILE A 368 -8.32 4.93 13.81
N ALA A 369 -9.15 5.96 14.03
CA ALA A 369 -8.74 7.34 14.21
C ALA A 369 -8.74 7.72 15.69
N GLY A 370 -7.84 8.63 16.08
CA GLY A 370 -7.79 9.16 17.44
C GLY A 370 -6.60 10.08 17.67
N PRO A 371 -6.60 10.89 18.73
CA PRO A 371 -5.49 11.79 19.03
C PRO A 371 -4.22 11.02 19.41
N SER A 372 -3.11 11.75 19.53
CA SER A 372 -1.86 11.17 20.02
C SER A 372 -2.04 10.66 21.46
N LYS A 373 -1.36 9.56 21.81
CA LYS A 373 -1.41 8.90 23.12
C LYS A 373 -2.76 8.28 23.53
N ALA A 374 -3.75 8.21 22.63
CA ALA A 374 -5.04 7.54 22.86
C ALA A 374 -4.97 5.99 22.93
N GLY A 375 -3.80 5.39 23.15
CA GLY A 375 -3.69 3.93 23.22
C GLY A 375 -3.91 3.16 21.90
N LYS A 376 -4.07 3.80 20.73
CA LYS A 376 -4.38 3.13 19.44
C LYS A 376 -3.53 1.89 19.11
N SER A 377 -2.22 1.93 19.35
CA SER A 377 -1.37 0.75 19.13
C SER A 377 -1.72 -0.41 20.07
N PHE A 378 -2.02 -0.12 21.34
CA PHE A 378 -2.49 -1.13 22.29
C PHE A 378 -3.87 -1.66 21.90
N LEU A 379 -4.78 -0.78 21.49
CA LEU A 379 -6.10 -1.15 21.00
C LEU A 379 -6.04 -2.12 19.81
N GLN A 380 -5.10 -1.88 18.88
CA GLN A 380 -4.84 -2.77 17.74
C GLN A 380 -4.19 -4.09 18.16
N ILE A 381 -3.28 -4.08 19.14
CA ILE A 381 -2.69 -5.30 19.71
C ILE A 381 -3.75 -6.16 20.40
N GLU A 382 -4.65 -5.54 21.17
CA GLU A 382 -5.81 -6.21 21.77
C GLU A 382 -6.71 -6.85 20.70
N LEU A 383 -6.89 -6.17 19.56
CA LEU A 383 -7.63 -6.72 18.42
C LEU A 383 -6.91 -7.92 17.78
N CYS A 384 -5.58 -7.84 17.56
CA CYS A 384 -4.78 -8.99 17.09
C CYS A 384 -4.99 -10.21 17.98
N ILE A 385 -4.90 -10.01 19.30
CA ILE A 385 -5.04 -11.07 20.30
C ILE A 385 -6.46 -11.63 20.29
N SER A 386 -7.48 -10.76 20.22
CA SER A 386 -8.89 -11.17 20.18
C SER A 386 -9.23 -11.99 18.93
N ILE A 387 -8.71 -11.61 17.76
CA ILE A 387 -8.87 -12.39 16.52
C ILE A 387 -8.08 -13.71 16.61
N ALA A 388 -6.85 -13.70 17.12
CA ALA A 388 -6.04 -14.91 17.23
C ALA A 388 -6.68 -15.97 18.14
N GLU A 389 -7.25 -15.53 19.26
CA GLU A 389 -7.89 -16.37 20.26
C GLU A 389 -9.39 -16.63 19.99
N GLY A 390 -10.02 -15.84 19.11
CA GLY A 390 -11.47 -15.91 18.83
C GLY A 390 -12.33 -15.39 19.99
N ARG A 391 -11.90 -14.33 20.66
CA ARG A 391 -12.54 -13.72 21.84
C ARG A 391 -13.22 -12.39 21.49
N GLU A 392 -13.89 -11.80 22.48
CA GLU A 392 -14.51 -10.49 22.33
C GLU A 392 -13.48 -9.37 22.46
N TRP A 393 -13.64 -8.35 21.61
CA TRP A 393 -12.87 -7.12 21.61
C TRP A 393 -13.85 -5.95 21.76
N MET A 394 -13.73 -5.18 22.84
CA MET A 394 -14.62 -4.06 23.17
C MET A 394 -16.13 -4.41 23.13
N GLY A 395 -16.48 -5.67 23.44
CA GLY A 395 -17.84 -6.18 23.44
C GLY A 395 -18.29 -6.78 22.10
N TRP A 396 -17.44 -6.76 21.07
CA TRP A 396 -17.70 -7.37 19.78
C TRP A 396 -16.97 -8.69 19.63
N LYS A 397 -17.70 -9.75 19.25
CA LYS A 397 -17.12 -11.07 19.01
C LYS A 397 -16.23 -11.07 17.76
N CYS A 398 -14.98 -11.50 17.89
CA CYS A 398 -14.07 -11.68 16.75
C CYS A 398 -14.11 -13.11 16.21
N ALA A 399 -13.99 -13.24 14.89
CA ALA A 399 -13.70 -14.52 14.25
C ALA A 399 -12.28 -14.96 14.61
N LYS A 400 -12.10 -16.28 14.78
CA LYS A 400 -10.79 -16.85 15.08
C LYS A 400 -9.96 -16.97 13.81
N GLY A 401 -8.75 -16.40 13.80
CA GLY A 401 -7.99 -16.24 12.56
C GLY A 401 -6.50 -16.02 12.74
N ARG A 402 -5.73 -16.18 11.65
CA ARG A 402 -4.34 -15.71 11.59
C ARG A 402 -4.31 -14.21 11.33
N VAL A 403 -3.44 -13.49 12.02
CA VAL A 403 -3.30 -12.04 11.92
C VAL A 403 -1.84 -11.68 11.69
N LEU A 404 -1.61 -10.74 10.78
CA LEU A 404 -0.31 -10.13 10.56
C LEU A 404 -0.30 -8.71 11.13
N TYR A 405 0.57 -8.45 12.10
CA TYR A 405 0.81 -7.10 12.62
C TYR A 405 2.09 -6.51 12.03
N VAL A 406 1.95 -5.48 11.20
CA VAL A 406 3.03 -4.76 10.54
C VAL A 406 3.44 -3.57 11.40
N ASN A 407 4.54 -3.73 12.12
CA ASN A 407 5.08 -2.72 13.02
C ASN A 407 6.08 -1.79 12.28
N LEU A 408 5.73 -0.52 12.11
CA LEU A 408 6.54 0.46 11.39
C LEU A 408 7.28 1.45 12.30
N GLU A 409 6.91 1.55 13.58
CA GLU A 409 7.36 2.63 14.48
C GLU A 409 8.18 2.12 15.67
N LEU A 410 7.80 1.01 16.29
CA LEU A 410 8.42 0.51 17.52
C LEU A 410 9.64 -0.35 17.23
N ASP A 411 10.63 -0.35 18.12
CA ASP A 411 11.68 -1.36 18.04
C ASP A 411 11.09 -2.74 18.35
N ARG A 412 11.73 -3.77 17.79
CA ARG A 412 11.25 -5.16 17.90
C ARG A 412 11.05 -5.59 19.35
N PRO A 413 12.00 -5.42 20.29
CA PRO A 413 11.79 -5.79 21.69
C PRO A 413 10.56 -5.12 22.30
N SER A 414 10.42 -3.80 22.15
CA SER A 414 9.28 -3.05 22.71
C SER A 414 7.94 -3.55 22.16
N CYS A 415 7.86 -3.83 20.85
CA CYS A 415 6.65 -4.38 20.23
C CYS A 415 6.29 -5.75 20.83
N LEU A 416 7.26 -6.67 20.93
CA LEU A 416 7.02 -8.01 21.46
C LEU A 416 6.62 -8.00 22.95
N HIS A 417 7.23 -7.13 23.75
CA HIS A 417 6.86 -6.97 25.16
C HIS A 417 5.42 -6.48 25.30
N ARG A 418 4.97 -5.52 24.48
CA ARG A 418 3.57 -5.06 24.53
C ARG A 418 2.55 -6.16 24.31
N PHE A 419 2.79 -7.09 23.36
CA PHE A 419 1.89 -8.23 23.17
C PHE A 419 1.78 -9.08 24.45
N LYS A 420 2.92 -9.34 25.11
CA LYS A 420 2.95 -10.08 26.37
C LYS A 420 2.24 -9.31 27.48
N ASP A 421 2.54 -8.03 27.64
CA ASP A 421 1.96 -7.17 28.68
C ASP A 421 0.43 -7.09 28.53
N VAL A 422 -0.08 -7.07 27.29
CA VAL A 422 -1.53 -7.11 27.00
C VAL A 422 -2.14 -8.47 27.37
N TYR A 423 -1.51 -9.60 27.02
CA TYR A 423 -1.97 -10.92 27.46
C TYR A 423 -2.06 -11.02 28.99
N ASP A 424 -1.00 -10.58 29.67
CA ASP A 424 -0.89 -10.61 31.13
C ASP A 424 -1.98 -9.72 31.77
N ALA A 425 -2.22 -8.52 31.22
CA ALA A 425 -3.24 -7.59 31.71
C ALA A 425 -4.69 -8.05 31.43
N LEU A 426 -4.94 -8.72 30.30
CA LEU A 426 -6.23 -9.34 29.99
C LEU A 426 -6.51 -10.58 30.85
N GLY A 427 -5.47 -11.16 31.47
CA GLY A 427 -5.57 -12.43 32.19
C GLY A 427 -5.86 -13.63 31.28
N TRP A 428 -5.48 -13.54 30.00
CA TRP A 428 -5.77 -14.57 29.01
C TRP A 428 -4.59 -15.53 28.83
N SER A 429 -4.87 -16.83 28.79
CA SER A 429 -3.85 -17.81 28.43
C SER A 429 -3.56 -17.75 26.92
N PRO A 430 -2.28 -17.68 26.52
CA PRO A 430 -1.89 -17.49 25.12
C PRO A 430 -1.94 -18.81 24.33
N ASN A 431 -3.14 -19.32 24.08
CA ASN A 431 -3.38 -20.65 23.48
C ASN A 431 -3.15 -20.68 21.97
N HIS A 432 -3.18 -19.53 21.29
CA HIS A 432 -3.12 -19.40 19.84
C HIS A 432 -2.07 -18.41 19.35
N LEU A 433 -0.94 -18.25 20.05
CA LEU A 433 0.17 -17.39 19.60
C LEU A 433 0.65 -17.66 18.18
N LYS A 434 0.57 -18.91 17.71
CA LYS A 434 0.90 -19.31 16.34
C LYS A 434 0.07 -18.60 15.26
N ASN A 435 -1.05 -18.00 15.65
CA ASN A 435 -1.92 -17.23 14.77
C ASN A 435 -1.50 -15.75 14.67
N ILE A 436 -0.52 -15.29 15.45
CA ILE A 436 -0.05 -13.90 15.41
C ILE A 436 1.35 -13.88 14.79
N ASP A 437 1.46 -13.30 13.60
CA ASP A 437 2.74 -12.99 12.96
C ASP A 437 3.03 -11.49 13.09
N ILE A 438 4.26 -11.13 13.46
CA ILE A 438 4.67 -9.72 13.61
C ILE A 438 5.79 -9.42 12.61
N TRP A 439 5.54 -8.47 11.72
CA TRP A 439 6.51 -8.00 10.75
C TRP A 439 7.08 -6.63 11.15
N ASN A 440 8.32 -6.65 11.67
CA ASN A 440 9.00 -5.44 12.13
C ASN A 440 9.72 -4.74 10.95
N LEU A 441 9.24 -3.55 10.62
CA LEU A 441 9.71 -2.72 9.51
C LEU A 441 10.25 -1.34 9.94
N ARG A 442 10.39 -1.08 11.24
CA ARG A 442 11.04 0.14 11.74
C ARG A 442 12.43 0.33 11.10
N GLY A 443 12.65 1.49 10.49
CA GLY A 443 13.89 1.82 9.77
C GLY A 443 14.03 1.19 8.38
N ARG A 444 13.02 0.44 7.92
CA ARG A 444 12.92 -0.17 6.59
C ARG A 444 11.56 0.10 5.94
N SER A 445 10.88 1.17 6.37
CA SER A 445 9.59 1.58 5.82
C SER A 445 9.75 1.99 4.38
N ILE A 446 8.90 1.44 3.52
CA ILE A 446 8.79 1.82 2.12
C ILE A 446 7.36 2.36 1.87
N PRO A 447 7.21 3.24 0.88
CA PRO A 447 5.95 3.61 0.25
C PRO A 447 4.94 2.44 0.12
N MET A 448 3.64 2.70 0.36
CA MET A 448 2.60 1.65 0.34
C MET A 448 2.40 1.00 -1.04
N ASP A 449 2.54 1.75 -2.12
CA ASP A 449 2.60 1.24 -3.51
C ASP A 449 3.67 0.16 -3.71
N LYS A 450 4.83 0.30 -3.05
CA LYS A 450 5.91 -0.70 -3.07
C LYS A 450 5.74 -1.78 -2.00
N LEU A 451 5.03 -1.47 -0.91
CA LEU A 451 4.79 -2.41 0.18
C LEU A 451 3.69 -3.42 -0.18
N ALA A 452 2.60 -2.98 -0.82
CA ALA A 452 1.43 -3.80 -1.12
C ALA A 452 1.78 -5.08 -1.92
N PRO A 453 2.55 -5.04 -3.02
CA PRO A 453 2.92 -6.27 -3.75
C PRO A 453 3.76 -7.23 -2.91
N ARG A 454 4.71 -6.69 -2.11
CA ARG A 454 5.57 -7.48 -1.22
C ARG A 454 4.77 -8.11 -0.07
N LEU A 455 3.78 -7.38 0.43
CA LEU A 455 2.84 -7.83 1.45
C LEU A 455 1.98 -8.97 0.90
N ILE A 456 1.33 -8.78 -0.26
CA ILE A 456 0.51 -9.80 -0.93
C ILE A 456 1.33 -11.08 -1.15
N ARG A 457 2.52 -10.98 -1.76
CA ARG A 457 3.40 -12.14 -2.01
C ARG A 457 3.75 -12.92 -0.74
N ARG A 458 3.98 -12.23 0.38
CA ARG A 458 4.34 -12.87 1.67
C ARG A 458 3.13 -13.40 2.42
N ALA A 459 1.97 -12.78 2.24
CA ALA A 459 0.72 -13.12 2.91
C ALA A 459 -0.07 -14.23 2.22
N ALA A 460 0.02 -14.34 0.88
CA ALA A 460 -0.73 -15.29 0.07
C ALA A 460 -0.55 -16.77 0.47
N LYS A 461 0.60 -17.12 1.09
CA LYS A 461 0.87 -18.50 1.54
C LYS A 461 0.42 -18.80 2.97
N LYS A 462 -0.04 -17.80 3.71
CA LYS A 462 -0.29 -17.89 5.16
C LYS A 462 -1.76 -17.75 5.57
N ASN A 463 -2.66 -17.44 4.64
CA ASN A 463 -4.11 -17.31 4.85
C ASN A 463 -4.43 -16.45 6.09
N TYR A 464 -3.98 -15.19 6.07
CA TYR A 464 -4.32 -14.25 7.13
C TYR A 464 -5.78 -13.83 6.99
N GLU A 465 -6.49 -13.74 8.11
CA GLU A 465 -7.83 -13.18 8.20
C GLU A 465 -7.81 -11.66 8.32
N ALA A 466 -6.72 -11.13 8.89
CA ALA A 466 -6.52 -9.70 9.05
C ALA A 466 -5.04 -9.30 8.94
N ILE A 467 -4.80 -8.13 8.36
CA ILE A 467 -3.50 -7.46 8.34
C ILE A 467 -3.67 -6.09 9.02
N ILE A 468 -2.89 -5.85 10.06
CA ILE A 468 -2.87 -4.59 10.80
C ILE A 468 -1.61 -3.81 10.46
N ILE A 469 -1.74 -2.55 10.06
CA ILE A 469 -0.63 -1.66 9.68
C ILE A 469 -0.56 -0.49 10.67
N ASP A 470 0.50 -0.47 11.48
CA ASP A 470 0.65 0.50 12.57
C ASP A 470 2.03 1.19 12.59
N PRO A 471 2.11 2.53 12.42
CA PRO A 471 1.07 3.47 11.95
C PRO A 471 1.15 3.73 10.44
N ILE A 472 0.05 4.21 9.82
CA ILE A 472 0.02 4.43 8.36
C ILE A 472 0.92 5.56 7.88
N TYR A 473 1.17 6.58 8.70
CA TYR A 473 1.93 7.76 8.26
C TYR A 473 3.38 7.43 7.83
N LYS A 474 3.89 6.26 8.21
CA LYS A 474 5.21 5.75 7.78
C LYS A 474 5.23 5.18 6.36
N VAL A 475 4.06 4.89 5.79
CA VAL A 475 3.90 4.32 4.44
C VAL A 475 3.17 5.26 3.49
N ILE A 476 2.63 6.38 3.97
CA ILE A 476 1.99 7.41 3.14
C ILE A 476 2.96 7.89 2.06
N THR A 477 2.46 7.89 0.83
CA THR A 477 3.12 8.41 -0.36
C THR A 477 2.43 9.68 -0.81
N GLY A 478 3.20 10.74 -1.00
CA GLY A 478 2.68 11.99 -1.55
C GLY A 478 2.22 13.01 -0.51
N ASP A 479 1.53 14.04 -1.00
CA ASP A 479 0.94 15.11 -0.19
C ASP A 479 -0.39 14.64 0.41
N GLU A 480 -0.45 14.58 1.74
CA GLU A 480 -1.65 14.20 2.51
C GLU A 480 -2.87 15.09 2.20
N ASN A 481 -2.62 16.30 1.69
CA ASN A 481 -3.66 17.27 1.32
C ASN A 481 -4.17 17.06 -0.12
N SER A 482 -3.49 16.27 -0.95
CA SER A 482 -3.93 15.95 -2.31
C SER A 482 -4.92 14.79 -2.29
N ALA A 483 -6.17 15.06 -2.67
CA ALA A 483 -7.22 14.04 -2.74
C ALA A 483 -6.84 12.89 -3.69
N ASP A 484 -6.27 13.22 -4.85
CA ASP A 484 -5.89 12.23 -5.87
C ASP A 484 -4.77 11.30 -5.36
N GLN A 485 -3.75 11.86 -4.70
CA GLN A 485 -2.66 11.05 -4.16
C GLN A 485 -3.14 10.16 -3.00
N MET A 486 -4.06 10.65 -2.17
CA MET A 486 -4.63 9.87 -1.08
C MET A 486 -5.61 8.81 -1.57
N ALA A 487 -6.36 9.04 -2.66
CA ALA A 487 -7.17 8.01 -3.30
C ALA A 487 -6.28 6.88 -3.84
N ASN A 488 -5.21 7.21 -4.57
CA ASN A 488 -4.27 6.21 -5.08
C ASN A 488 -3.59 5.42 -3.95
N PHE A 489 -3.28 6.07 -2.83
CA PHE A 489 -2.76 5.42 -1.63
C PHE A 489 -3.78 4.44 -1.03
N CYS A 490 -5.04 4.86 -0.91
CA CYS A 490 -6.11 4.03 -0.36
C CYS A 490 -6.43 2.80 -1.23
N ASN A 491 -6.41 2.96 -2.56
CA ASN A 491 -6.60 1.87 -3.52
C ASN A 491 -5.59 0.72 -3.33
N GLN A 492 -4.40 1.00 -2.76
CA GLN A 492 -3.44 -0.06 -2.43
C GLN A 492 -3.98 -1.02 -1.35
N PHE A 493 -4.79 -0.53 -0.41
CA PHE A 493 -5.43 -1.40 0.58
C PHE A 493 -6.54 -2.25 -0.06
N ASP A 494 -7.30 -1.71 -1.01
CA ASP A 494 -8.30 -2.45 -1.77
C ASP A 494 -7.66 -3.59 -2.56
N LYS A 495 -6.50 -3.33 -3.18
CA LYS A 495 -5.70 -4.37 -3.84
C LYS A 495 -5.30 -5.49 -2.86
N VAL A 496 -4.82 -5.14 -1.67
CA VAL A 496 -4.45 -6.15 -0.65
C VAL A 496 -5.67 -6.93 -0.17
N CYS A 497 -6.81 -6.27 0.06
CA CYS A 497 -8.07 -6.91 0.44
C CYS A 497 -8.57 -7.89 -0.62
N THR A 498 -8.58 -7.47 -1.88
CA THR A 498 -9.09 -8.25 -3.03
C THR A 498 -8.21 -9.48 -3.30
N GLU A 499 -6.89 -9.30 -3.33
CA GLU A 499 -5.93 -10.37 -3.65
C GLU A 499 -5.79 -11.44 -2.56
N LEU A 500 -6.00 -11.06 -1.29
CA LEU A 500 -5.82 -11.96 -0.15
C LEU A 500 -7.12 -12.43 0.49
N GLY A 501 -8.26 -11.78 0.19
CA GLY A 501 -9.53 -11.99 0.89
C GLY A 501 -9.49 -11.65 2.38
N CYS A 502 -8.47 -10.91 2.84
CA CYS A 502 -8.25 -10.60 4.24
C CYS A 502 -8.70 -9.17 4.58
N ALA A 503 -9.07 -8.91 5.83
CA ALA A 503 -9.36 -7.54 6.25
C ALA A 503 -8.07 -6.72 6.44
N VAL A 504 -8.07 -5.46 6.05
CA VAL A 504 -6.93 -4.56 6.26
C VAL A 504 -7.31 -3.48 7.28
N ILE A 505 -6.58 -3.42 8.38
CA ILE A 505 -6.88 -2.56 9.51
C ILE A 505 -5.70 -1.63 9.74
N TYR A 506 -5.97 -0.36 9.98
CA TYR A 506 -4.89 0.61 10.13
C TYR A 506 -5.30 1.79 11.00
N CYS A 507 -4.33 2.53 11.50
CA CYS A 507 -4.60 3.68 12.36
C CYS A 507 -4.05 5.00 11.83
N HIS A 508 -4.80 6.08 12.07
CA HIS A 508 -4.40 7.45 11.75
C HIS A 508 -4.57 8.39 12.95
N HIS A 509 -3.80 9.46 12.96
CA HIS A 509 -3.92 10.54 13.93
C HIS A 509 -4.96 11.56 13.46
N HIS A 510 -5.65 12.19 14.41
CA HIS A 510 -6.42 13.41 14.09
C HIS A 510 -5.50 14.50 13.53
N SER A 511 -6.02 15.28 12.58
CA SER A 511 -5.30 16.44 12.04
C SER A 511 -5.05 17.49 13.12
N LYS A 512 -3.93 18.23 13.02
CA LYS A 512 -3.59 19.30 13.97
C LYS A 512 -4.64 20.42 13.92
N GLY A 513 -5.29 20.71 15.05
CA GLY A 513 -6.33 21.73 15.19
C GLY A 513 -7.48 21.26 16.09
N SER A 514 -8.34 22.17 16.54
CA SER A 514 -9.54 21.84 17.34
C SER A 514 -10.57 21.13 16.45
N GLN A 515 -10.61 19.80 16.44
CA GLN A 515 -11.43 19.00 15.51
C GLN A 515 -12.76 18.48 16.07
N GLY A 516 -13.03 18.48 17.38
CA GLY A 516 -14.18 17.70 17.88
C GLY A 516 -15.58 18.27 17.60
N GLY A 517 -15.70 19.51 17.11
CA GLY A 517 -16.98 20.06 16.64
C GLY A 517 -17.41 19.58 15.25
N LYS A 518 -16.57 18.81 14.56
CA LYS A 518 -16.87 18.26 13.23
C LYS A 518 -17.31 16.80 13.34
N LYS A 519 -18.07 16.30 12.36
CA LYS A 519 -18.50 14.89 12.32
C LYS A 519 -17.27 13.97 12.33
N SER A 520 -17.40 12.73 12.82
CA SER A 520 -16.29 11.75 12.87
C SER A 520 -15.49 11.69 11.55
N MET A 521 -16.17 11.80 10.41
CA MET A 521 -15.56 11.85 9.08
C MET A 521 -14.62 13.05 8.84
N ASP A 522 -14.88 14.19 9.45
CA ASP A 522 -14.08 15.40 9.27
C ASP A 522 -12.88 15.48 10.23
N ARG A 523 -12.78 14.56 11.20
CA ARG A 523 -11.73 14.52 12.22
C ARG A 523 -10.51 13.68 11.83
N ALA A 524 -10.68 12.76 10.88
CA ALA A 524 -9.72 11.69 10.60
C ALA A 524 -8.51 12.06 9.70
N SER A 525 -8.43 13.24 9.04
CA SER A 525 -7.20 13.91 8.54
C SER A 525 -7.49 15.00 7.48
N GLY A 526 -6.43 15.59 6.89
CA GLY A 526 -6.42 16.80 6.05
C GLY A 526 -7.06 16.71 4.65
N SER A 527 -7.33 15.50 4.15
CA SER A 527 -8.18 15.29 2.96
C SER A 527 -9.37 14.41 3.34
N GLY A 528 -10.58 14.78 2.92
CA GLY A 528 -11.82 14.04 3.27
C GLY A 528 -11.90 12.62 2.69
N VAL A 529 -10.88 12.16 1.98
CA VAL A 529 -10.76 10.84 1.36
C VAL A 529 -10.56 9.76 2.42
N PHE A 530 -9.62 9.94 3.36
CA PHE A 530 -9.29 8.93 4.39
C PHE A 530 -10.47 8.51 5.26
N ALA A 531 -11.44 9.41 5.44
CA ALA A 531 -12.58 9.15 6.29
C ALA A 531 -13.80 8.55 5.54
N ARG A 532 -13.77 8.57 4.21
CA ARG A 532 -14.82 8.03 3.34
C ARG A 532 -14.43 6.71 2.70
N ASP A 533 -13.14 6.55 2.47
CA ASP A 533 -12.55 5.37 1.87
C ASP A 533 -12.87 4.06 2.62
N PRO A 534 -12.65 3.96 3.96
CA PRO A 534 -12.81 2.70 4.65
C PRO A 534 -14.26 2.24 4.79
N ASP A 535 -14.44 0.91 4.87
CA ASP A 535 -15.75 0.29 5.11
C ASP A 535 -16.22 0.48 6.56
N ALA A 536 -15.27 0.57 7.48
CA ALA A 536 -15.50 0.87 8.89
C ALA A 536 -14.50 1.93 9.40
N LEU A 537 -15.01 2.99 10.00
CA LEU A 537 -14.22 3.99 10.72
C LEU A 537 -14.57 3.91 12.21
N LEU A 538 -13.58 3.69 13.07
CA LEU A 538 -13.70 3.79 14.52
C LEU A 538 -12.92 5.02 15.01
N ASP A 539 -13.57 5.89 15.77
CA ASP A 539 -13.01 7.16 16.23
C ASP A 539 -12.93 7.17 17.76
N LEU A 540 -11.72 7.35 18.29
CA LEU A 540 -11.46 7.50 19.71
C LEU A 540 -11.51 8.98 20.10
N ILE A 541 -12.48 9.30 20.96
CA ILE A 541 -12.74 10.64 21.46
C ILE A 541 -12.37 10.68 22.94
N GLU A 542 -11.52 11.62 23.34
CA GLU A 542 -11.10 11.78 24.74
C GLU A 542 -12.27 12.33 25.57
N LEU A 543 -12.47 11.73 26.75
CA LEU A 543 -13.42 12.20 27.76
C LEU A 543 -12.62 12.72 28.94
N GLU A 544 -12.82 13.97 29.37
CA GLU A 544 -12.22 14.49 30.61
C GLU A 544 -13.06 14.03 31.81
N PRO A 545 -12.55 13.13 32.68
CA PRO A 545 -13.27 12.74 33.90
C PRO A 545 -13.38 13.92 34.87
N THR A 546 -14.49 14.01 35.58
CA THR A 546 -14.64 15.03 36.64
C THR A 546 -13.88 14.64 37.91
N ASP A 547 -13.45 15.61 38.72
CA ASP A 547 -12.80 15.34 40.02
C ASP A 547 -13.68 14.47 40.94
N ALA A 548 -15.00 14.60 40.85
CA ALA A 548 -15.95 13.78 41.61
C ALA A 548 -15.91 12.32 41.14
N LEU A 549 -15.86 12.09 39.83
CA LEU A 549 -15.75 10.76 39.26
C LEU A 549 -14.38 10.13 39.61
N LEU A 550 -13.29 10.90 39.51
CA LEU A 550 -11.96 10.41 39.89
C LEU A 550 -11.92 9.94 41.35
N LYS A 551 -12.50 10.72 42.28
CA LYS A 551 -12.62 10.31 43.68
C LYS A 551 -13.47 9.05 43.88
N GLN A 552 -14.52 8.89 43.08
CA GLN A 552 -15.35 7.69 43.11
C GLN A 552 -14.57 6.46 42.63
N GLU A 553 -13.78 6.61 41.56
CA GLU A 553 -12.91 5.56 41.03
C GLU A 553 -11.75 5.23 41.99
N GLU A 554 -11.15 6.22 42.65
CA GLU A 554 -10.18 6.01 43.73
C GLU A 554 -10.82 5.20 44.86
N ASN A 555 -12.00 5.61 45.32
CA ASN A 555 -12.72 4.92 46.39
C ASN A 555 -12.98 3.46 46.02
N LYS A 556 -13.43 3.19 44.79
CA LYS A 556 -13.66 1.83 44.28
C LYS A 556 -12.36 1.01 44.22
N ALA A 557 -11.29 1.58 43.68
CA ALA A 557 -9.99 0.91 43.57
C ALA A 557 -9.41 0.55 44.95
N ILE A 558 -9.52 1.44 45.93
CA ILE A 558 -9.09 1.18 47.31
C ILE A 558 -9.89 0.01 47.91
N CYS A 559 -11.22 0.02 47.74
CA CYS A 559 -12.09 -1.04 48.25
C CYS A 559 -11.75 -2.41 47.63
N GLU A 560 -11.59 -2.48 46.31
CA GLU A 560 -11.19 -3.72 45.61
C GLU A 560 -9.87 -4.27 46.15
N VAL A 561 -8.84 -3.43 46.27
CA VAL A 561 -7.54 -3.87 46.81
C VAL A 561 -7.66 -4.38 48.24
N CYS A 562 -8.43 -3.70 49.09
CA CYS A 562 -8.66 -4.13 50.47
C CYS A 562 -9.37 -5.49 50.52
N ILE A 563 -10.45 -5.66 49.75
CA ILE A 563 -11.23 -6.89 49.68
C ILE A 563 -10.36 -8.04 49.17
N ASP A 564 -9.64 -7.86 48.07
CA ASP A 564 -8.80 -8.90 47.48
C ASP A 564 -7.65 -9.31 48.40
N TYR A 565 -7.04 -8.35 49.09
CA TYR A 565 -6.00 -8.64 50.07
C TYR A 565 -6.55 -9.44 51.27
N LEU A 566 -7.71 -9.05 51.79
CA LEU A 566 -8.38 -9.76 52.89
C LEU A 566 -8.79 -11.18 52.48
N LYS A 567 -9.32 -11.36 51.26
CA LYS A 567 -9.61 -12.68 50.69
C LYS A 567 -8.36 -13.54 50.61
N HIS A 568 -7.26 -12.98 50.09
CA HIS A 568 -5.99 -13.70 49.95
C HIS A 568 -5.41 -14.13 51.30
N CYS A 569 -5.60 -13.30 52.34
CA CYS A 569 -5.20 -13.64 53.71
C CYS A 569 -6.23 -14.49 54.47
N ASN A 570 -7.37 -14.83 53.85
CA ASN A 570 -8.51 -15.52 54.47
C ASN A 570 -9.03 -14.83 55.75
N LYS A 571 -9.05 -13.48 55.72
CA LYS A 571 -9.46 -12.59 56.84
C LYS A 571 -10.65 -11.69 56.49
N LEU A 572 -11.33 -11.98 55.38
CA LEU A 572 -12.58 -11.29 55.06
C LEU A 572 -13.70 -11.85 55.96
N GLY A 573 -14.07 -11.09 57.00
CA GLY A 573 -15.19 -11.43 57.88
C GLY A 573 -16.54 -10.91 57.37
N GLU A 574 -17.51 -10.78 58.27
CA GLU A 574 -18.83 -10.18 58.00
C GLU A 574 -18.73 -8.65 57.91
N VAL A 575 -18.23 -8.14 56.78
CA VAL A 575 -18.27 -6.72 56.44
C VAL A 575 -19.57 -6.43 55.69
N SER A 576 -20.27 -5.34 56.02
CA SER A 576 -21.52 -4.98 55.34
C SER A 576 -21.26 -4.57 53.88
N GLN A 577 -22.27 -4.67 53.01
CA GLN A 577 -22.14 -4.25 51.62
C GLN A 577 -21.84 -2.75 51.50
N ASP A 578 -22.40 -1.93 52.39
CA ASP A 578 -22.17 -0.48 52.41
C ASP A 578 -20.73 -0.16 52.81
N ASP A 579 -20.18 -0.87 53.81
CA ASP A 579 -18.79 -0.71 54.23
C ASP A 579 -17.82 -1.14 53.14
N MET A 580 -18.13 -2.22 52.40
CA MET A 580 -17.34 -2.66 51.24
C MET A 580 -17.31 -1.63 50.09
N CYS A 581 -18.23 -0.66 50.07
CA CYS A 581 -18.27 0.41 49.07
C CYS A 581 -17.60 1.70 49.56
N SER A 582 -17.03 1.72 50.77
CA SER A 582 -16.40 2.90 51.37
C SER A 582 -14.93 2.63 51.69
N SER A 583 -14.03 3.33 51.01
CA SER A 583 -12.58 3.27 51.21
C SER A 583 -12.16 3.54 52.65
N VAL A 584 -12.83 4.48 53.33
CA VAL A 584 -12.56 4.82 54.74
C VAL A 584 -12.84 3.61 55.65
N GLN A 585 -14.07 3.10 55.62
CA GLN A 585 -14.49 1.91 56.37
C GLN A 585 -13.64 0.68 56.06
N MET A 586 -13.34 0.41 54.77
CA MET A 586 -12.50 -0.72 54.38
C MET A 586 -11.07 -0.60 54.91
N LEU A 587 -10.46 0.59 54.85
CA LEU A 587 -9.11 0.80 55.37
C LEU A 587 -9.05 0.68 56.90
N ASP A 588 -10.08 1.17 57.60
CA ASP A 588 -10.18 1.02 59.05
C ASP A 588 -10.38 -0.46 59.45
N TYR A 589 -11.26 -1.19 58.74
CA TYR A 589 -11.41 -2.64 58.93
C TYR A 589 -10.09 -3.39 58.68
N CYS A 590 -9.36 -3.05 57.62
CA CYS A 590 -8.04 -3.62 57.34
C CYS A 590 -7.04 -3.30 58.44
N ARG A 591 -7.07 -2.09 59.01
CA ARG A 591 -6.17 -1.67 60.08
C ARG A 591 -6.41 -2.47 61.36
N GLU A 592 -7.65 -2.81 61.66
CA GLU A 592 -8.03 -3.59 62.85
C GLU A 592 -7.73 -5.09 62.71
N ASN A 593 -7.86 -5.64 61.49
CA ASN A 593 -7.78 -7.09 61.25
C ASN A 593 -6.42 -7.57 60.69
N LEU A 594 -5.55 -6.66 60.24
CA LEU A 594 -4.22 -6.98 59.71
C LEU A 594 -3.11 -6.64 60.71
N LYS A 595 -2.04 -7.44 60.71
CA LYS A 595 -0.81 -7.12 61.47
C LYS A 595 -0.15 -5.88 60.86
N SER A 596 0.63 -5.13 61.66
CA SER A 596 1.28 -3.88 61.22
C SER A 596 2.08 -4.01 59.92
N LEU A 597 2.82 -5.12 59.71
CA LEU A 597 3.56 -5.36 58.47
C LEU A 597 2.63 -5.66 57.28
N GLU A 598 1.57 -6.44 57.47
CA GLU A 598 0.57 -6.75 56.44
C GLU A 598 -0.17 -5.48 56.00
N PHE A 599 -0.54 -4.62 56.96
CA PHE A 599 -1.19 -3.34 56.67
C PHE A 599 -0.26 -2.37 55.93
N LYS A 600 1.05 -2.36 56.22
CA LYS A 600 2.03 -1.59 55.44
C LYS A 600 2.11 -2.08 53.99
N VAL A 601 2.13 -3.39 53.77
CA VAL A 601 2.13 -3.98 52.41
C VAL A 601 0.83 -3.63 51.68
N LEU A 602 -0.32 -3.71 52.36
CA LEU A 602 -1.61 -3.28 51.80
C LEU A 602 -1.57 -1.81 51.37
N ASN A 603 -1.06 -0.90 52.22
CA ASN A 603 -1.00 0.52 51.88
C ASN A 603 -0.15 0.82 50.64
N VAL A 604 0.93 0.06 50.41
CA VAL A 604 1.71 0.17 49.17
C VAL A 604 0.85 -0.22 47.97
N LYS A 605 0.13 -1.34 48.03
CA LYS A 605 -0.79 -1.78 46.96
C LYS A 605 -1.95 -0.81 46.72
N VAL A 606 -2.46 -0.22 47.80
CA VAL A 606 -3.52 0.80 47.75
C VAL A 606 -2.99 2.04 47.03
N GLN A 607 -1.80 2.53 47.38
CA GLN A 607 -1.18 3.66 46.70
C GLN A 607 -0.95 3.36 45.21
N GLU A 608 -0.44 2.17 44.87
CA GLU A 608 -0.28 1.73 43.47
C GLU A 608 -1.60 1.67 42.71
N ALA A 609 -2.73 1.35 43.37
CA ALA A 609 -4.05 1.36 42.75
C ALA A 609 -4.57 2.79 42.53
N VAL A 610 -4.38 3.69 43.50
CA VAL A 610 -4.72 5.12 43.37
C VAL A 610 -3.89 5.77 42.26
N ASP A 611 -2.58 5.53 42.24
CA ASP A 611 -1.70 6.05 41.19
C ASP A 611 -2.13 5.55 39.80
N ARG A 612 -2.58 4.28 39.69
CA ARG A 612 -3.16 3.76 38.45
C ARG A 612 -4.43 4.50 38.03
N VAL A 613 -5.35 4.80 38.95
CA VAL A 613 -6.56 5.58 38.64
C VAL A 613 -6.20 6.95 38.06
N HIS A 614 -5.18 7.62 38.60
CA HIS A 614 -4.75 8.94 38.11
C HIS A 614 -4.06 8.93 36.75
N VAL A 615 -3.48 7.80 36.34
CA VAL A 615 -2.81 7.66 35.03
C VAL A 615 -3.78 7.20 33.93
N ARG A 616 -4.95 6.66 34.30
CA ARG A 616 -5.99 6.25 33.34
C ARG A 616 -6.51 7.44 32.55
N SER A 617 -6.86 7.19 31.30
CA SER A 617 -7.59 8.13 30.44
C SER A 617 -8.91 7.51 30.01
N ALA A 618 -9.94 8.34 29.83
CA ALA A 618 -11.26 7.90 29.41
C ALA A 618 -11.49 8.21 27.93
N TRP A 619 -12.10 7.27 27.22
CA TRP A 619 -12.30 7.37 25.78
C TRP A 619 -13.69 6.89 25.40
N ARG A 620 -14.27 7.52 24.37
CA ARG A 620 -15.48 7.05 23.71
C ARG A 620 -15.12 6.59 22.30
N ILE A 621 -15.52 5.37 21.96
CA ILE A 621 -15.39 4.79 20.63
C ILE A 621 -16.73 4.99 19.91
N GLU A 622 -16.70 5.83 18.87
CA GLU A 622 -17.81 5.97 17.92
C GLU A 622 -17.41 5.35 16.58
N GLY A 623 -18.40 5.02 15.74
CA GLY A 623 -18.08 4.51 14.41
C GLY A 623 -19.03 4.90 13.31
N THR A 624 -18.49 4.94 12.10
CA THR A 624 -19.21 5.09 10.83
C THR A 624 -18.98 3.82 10.03
N LEU A 625 -20.05 3.09 9.72
CA LEU A 625 -19.99 1.78 9.08
C LEU A 625 -20.78 1.82 7.77
N ARG A 626 -20.26 1.19 6.72
CA ARG A 626 -20.93 1.05 5.41
C ARG A 626 -21.85 -0.18 5.37
N GLU A 627 -21.36 -1.28 5.91
CA GLU A 627 -21.99 -2.61 5.80
C GLU A 627 -22.94 -2.98 6.94
N PHE A 628 -22.85 -2.26 8.07
CA PHE A 628 -23.56 -2.59 9.29
C PHE A 628 -24.34 -1.39 9.83
N PRO A 629 -25.45 -1.61 10.55
CA PRO A 629 -26.15 -0.55 11.26
C PRO A 629 -25.23 0.16 12.27
N LYS A 630 -25.49 1.44 12.51
CA LYS A 630 -24.78 2.22 13.53
C LYS A 630 -24.92 1.57 14.92
N PHE A 631 -23.80 1.37 15.61
CA PHE A 631 -23.78 0.86 16.98
C PHE A 631 -23.81 1.99 18.03
N GLN A 632 -24.16 1.64 19.27
CA GLN A 632 -24.13 2.58 20.40
C GLN A 632 -22.67 2.87 20.82
N PRO A 633 -22.28 4.12 21.06
CA PRO A 633 -20.91 4.44 21.46
C PRO A 633 -20.43 3.62 22.66
N VAL A 634 -19.21 3.09 22.58
CA VAL A 634 -18.61 2.28 23.64
C VAL A 634 -17.64 3.16 24.42
N ASN A 635 -17.90 3.33 25.72
CA ASN A 635 -16.98 4.05 26.61
C ASN A 635 -15.98 3.08 27.22
N VAL A 636 -14.71 3.48 27.21
CA VAL A 636 -13.60 2.66 27.69
C VAL A 636 -12.65 3.48 28.55
N TRP A 637 -12.07 2.84 29.55
CA TRP A 637 -10.92 3.32 30.29
C TRP A 637 -9.66 2.72 29.67
N PHE A 638 -8.70 3.56 29.28
CA PHE A 638 -7.37 3.08 28.95
C PHE A 638 -6.59 2.89 30.26
N ASP A 639 -6.61 1.65 30.75
CA ASP A 639 -5.92 1.15 31.94
C ASP A 639 -4.67 0.40 31.47
N TYR A 640 -3.60 1.16 31.21
CA TYR A 640 -2.39 0.68 30.56
C TYR A 640 -1.98 -0.72 31.05
N PRO A 641 -1.77 -1.70 30.15
CA PRO A 641 -1.68 -1.56 28.69
C PRO A 641 -2.99 -1.85 27.91
N ILE A 642 -4.18 -1.91 28.54
CA ILE A 642 -5.42 -2.37 27.89
C ILE A 642 -6.57 -1.35 27.96
N HIS A 643 -7.55 -1.50 27.08
CA HIS A 643 -8.80 -0.74 27.13
C HIS A 643 -9.89 -1.58 27.81
N LYS A 644 -10.44 -1.08 28.92
CA LYS A 644 -11.51 -1.73 29.67
C LYS A 644 -12.83 -1.02 29.41
N ILE A 645 -13.86 -1.77 29.05
CA ILE A 645 -15.21 -1.24 28.89
C ILE A 645 -15.70 -0.68 30.23
N ASP A 646 -16.32 0.50 30.19
CA ASP A 646 -16.99 1.06 31.36
C ASP A 646 -18.34 0.38 31.59
N GLU A 647 -18.32 -0.71 32.37
CA GLU A 647 -19.52 -1.45 32.76
C GLU A 647 -20.43 -0.66 33.72
N SER A 648 -19.88 0.34 34.43
CA SER A 648 -20.63 1.14 35.39
C SER A 648 -21.51 2.20 34.72
N GLY A 649 -21.17 2.57 33.48
CA GLY A 649 -21.78 3.68 32.76
C GLY A 649 -21.37 5.07 33.27
N ALA A 650 -20.37 5.16 34.15
CA ALA A 650 -19.86 6.42 34.70
C ALA A 650 -19.40 7.43 33.63
N LEU A 651 -18.92 6.95 32.48
CA LEU A 651 -18.47 7.76 31.36
C LEU A 651 -19.59 8.19 30.41
N LYS A 652 -20.80 7.65 30.57
CA LYS A 652 -21.93 7.87 29.65
C LYS A 652 -22.35 9.34 29.59
N ASP A 653 -22.39 9.99 30.75
CA ASP A 653 -22.90 11.36 30.88
C ASP A 653 -21.82 12.43 30.64
N ILE A 654 -20.56 12.01 30.46
CA ILE A 654 -19.47 12.93 30.12
C ILE A 654 -19.63 13.36 28.66
N GLN A 655 -19.71 14.67 28.46
CA GLN A 655 -19.63 15.26 27.13
C GLN A 655 -18.16 15.50 26.76
N PRO A 656 -17.74 15.11 25.55
CA PRO A 656 -16.43 15.48 25.03
C PRO A 656 -16.22 17.00 25.11
N ASP A 657 -14.99 17.41 25.40
CA ASP A 657 -14.66 18.82 25.63
C ASP A 657 -14.94 19.73 24.43
N ASP A 658 -15.05 19.13 23.24
CA ASP A 658 -15.33 19.79 21.98
C ASP A 658 -16.81 20.10 21.71
N ASP A 659 -17.74 19.61 22.53
CA ASP A 659 -19.17 20.02 22.50
C ASP A 659 -19.41 21.38 23.18
N LYS A 660 -18.40 21.91 23.91
CA LYS A 660 -18.51 23.22 24.57
C LYS A 660 -18.32 24.36 23.56
N PRO A 661 -19.18 25.40 23.55
CA PRO A 661 -19.02 26.57 22.67
C PRO A 661 -17.66 27.27 22.80
N SER A 662 -17.12 27.80 21.69
CA SER A 662 -15.79 28.42 21.61
C SER A 662 -15.53 29.52 22.65
N TRP A 663 -16.57 30.23 23.12
CA TRP A 663 -16.46 31.30 24.12
C TRP A 663 -16.27 30.76 25.56
N GLN A 664 -16.74 29.54 25.85
CA GLN A 664 -16.52 28.89 27.15
C GLN A 664 -15.11 28.29 27.24
N ARG A 665 -14.53 27.80 26.12
CA ARG A 665 -13.18 27.21 26.09
C ARG A 665 -12.08 28.21 26.46
N GLY A 666 -12.17 29.45 25.98
CA GLY A 666 -11.20 30.51 26.30
C GLY A 666 -11.20 30.92 27.78
N SER A 667 -12.35 30.84 28.45
CA SER A 667 -12.49 31.12 29.88
C SER A 667 -11.88 30.02 30.76
N VAL A 668 -12.11 28.76 30.38
CA VAL A 668 -11.63 27.59 31.13
C VAL A 668 -10.11 27.41 30.99
N ASN A 669 -9.55 27.56 29.78
CA ASN A 669 -8.10 27.45 29.57
C ASN A 669 -7.32 28.59 30.24
N ASN A 670 -7.85 29.82 30.29
CA ASN A 670 -7.23 30.90 31.05
C ASN A 670 -7.31 30.68 32.56
N LYS A 671 -8.39 30.07 33.07
CA LYS A 671 -8.50 29.70 34.50
C LYS A 671 -7.58 28.55 34.88
N LYS A 672 -7.55 27.44 34.12
CA LYS A 672 -6.62 26.30 34.33
C LYS A 672 -5.15 26.78 34.31
N ASN A 673 -4.76 27.61 33.33
CA ASN A 673 -3.41 28.18 33.25
C ASN A 673 -3.06 29.16 34.39
N ALA A 674 -4.03 29.97 34.83
CA ALA A 674 -3.80 30.88 35.95
C ALA A 674 -3.67 30.14 37.29
N GLN A 675 -4.42 29.04 37.45
CA GLN A 675 -4.43 28.22 38.67
C GLN A 675 -3.16 27.36 38.79
N SER A 676 -2.72 26.69 37.72
CA SER A 676 -1.44 25.96 37.70
C SER A 676 -0.25 26.89 37.95
N ARG A 677 -0.18 28.05 37.26
CA ARG A 677 0.90 29.03 37.50
C ARG A 677 0.92 29.55 38.94
N LYS A 678 -0.25 29.61 39.59
CA LYS A 678 -0.36 30.03 40.99
C LYS A 678 0.12 28.93 41.94
N GLU A 679 -0.19 27.66 41.68
CA GLU A 679 0.30 26.52 42.46
C GLU A 679 1.82 26.34 42.31
N ASP A 680 2.35 26.44 41.09
CA ASP A 680 3.79 26.36 40.83
C ASP A 680 4.56 27.48 41.56
N ARG A 681 4.03 28.71 41.54
CA ARG A 681 4.62 29.85 42.30
C ARG A 681 4.62 29.61 43.80
N LYS A 682 3.57 28.97 44.34
CA LYS A 682 3.47 28.65 45.77
C LYS A 682 4.48 27.57 46.16
N LYS A 683 4.61 26.53 45.35
CA LYS A 683 5.56 25.43 45.58
C LYS A 683 7.01 25.92 45.49
N ALA A 684 7.34 26.70 44.46
CA ALA A 684 8.68 27.29 44.31
C ALA A 684 9.04 28.21 45.49
N LEU A 685 8.08 28.99 46.02
CA LEU A 685 8.31 29.82 47.20
C LEU A 685 8.58 28.97 48.44
N GLN A 686 7.82 27.88 48.64
CA GLN A 686 8.02 26.98 49.77
C GLN A 686 9.40 26.30 49.71
N GLU A 687 9.78 25.78 48.54
CA GLU A 687 11.10 25.17 48.30
C GLU A 687 12.24 26.16 48.55
N ALA A 688 12.10 27.42 48.13
CA ALA A 688 13.09 28.45 48.38
C ALA A 688 13.22 28.82 49.86
N VAL A 689 12.10 28.94 50.59
CA VAL A 689 12.12 29.25 52.03
C VAL A 689 12.71 28.08 52.82
N GLU A 690 12.41 26.84 52.46
CA GLU A 690 12.98 25.65 53.10
C GLU A 690 14.46 25.47 52.73
N GLY A 691 14.83 25.71 51.46
CA GLY A 691 16.20 25.60 50.95
C GLY A 691 17.15 26.70 51.44
N CYS A 692 16.65 27.85 51.88
CA CYS A 692 17.44 28.91 52.51
C CYS A 692 17.56 28.77 54.04
N ASN A 693 16.84 27.83 54.67
CA ASN A 693 16.80 27.68 56.12
C ASN A 693 17.85 26.67 56.61
N PHE A 694 19.09 27.13 56.82
CA PHE A 694 20.21 26.33 57.36
C PHE A 694 20.43 26.55 58.87
N GLY A 695 19.36 26.70 59.65
CA GLY A 695 19.41 26.93 61.10
C GLY A 695 19.19 28.39 61.53
N GLU A 696 19.22 29.32 60.59
CA GLU A 696 18.81 30.73 60.76
C GLU A 696 17.60 31.02 59.85
N ILE A 697 16.70 31.91 60.29
CA ILE A 697 15.46 32.21 59.57
C ILE A 697 15.81 32.96 58.26
N PRO A 698 15.37 32.49 57.08
CA PRO A 698 15.77 33.08 55.81
C PRO A 698 15.20 34.50 55.65
N THR A 699 16.02 35.44 55.18
CA THR A 699 15.56 36.80 54.87
C THR A 699 14.84 36.85 53.52
N VAL A 700 14.05 37.91 53.30
CA VAL A 700 13.41 38.16 51.99
C VAL A 700 14.45 38.26 50.86
N LYS A 701 15.67 38.71 51.18
CA LYS A 701 16.77 38.82 50.23
C LYS A 701 17.33 37.46 49.84
N ASP A 702 17.50 36.55 50.80
CA ASP A 702 18.01 35.19 50.54
C ASP A 702 17.04 34.40 49.64
N VAL A 703 15.73 34.52 49.90
CA VAL A 703 14.68 33.90 49.09
C VAL A 703 14.62 34.53 47.68
N ALA A 704 14.91 35.83 47.56
CA ALA A 704 14.97 36.53 46.28
C ALA A 704 16.16 36.07 45.42
N GLU A 705 17.33 35.91 46.03
CA GLU A 705 18.53 35.39 45.38
C GLU A 705 18.34 33.93 44.95
N TYR A 706 17.77 33.08 45.81
CA TYR A 706 17.50 31.67 45.50
C TYR A 706 16.55 31.50 44.31
N LEU A 707 15.51 32.32 44.23
CA LEU A 707 14.51 32.28 43.15
C LEU A 707 14.91 33.08 41.91
N GLY A 708 15.97 33.87 41.96
CA GLY A 708 16.38 34.77 40.87
C GLY A 708 15.35 35.85 40.54
N ILE A 709 14.61 36.35 41.53
CA ILE A 709 13.54 37.36 41.35
C ILE A 709 13.75 38.56 42.29
N SER A 710 13.07 39.68 42.04
CA SER A 710 13.20 40.86 42.90
C SER A 710 12.55 40.64 44.27
N GLU A 711 13.09 41.26 45.33
CA GLU A 711 12.49 41.20 46.68
C GLU A 711 11.02 41.62 46.69
N ARG A 712 10.63 42.60 45.87
CA ARG A 712 9.24 43.02 45.72
C ARG A 712 8.35 41.85 45.27
N THR A 713 8.83 41.05 44.31
CA THR A 713 8.12 39.88 43.80
C THR A 713 8.03 38.78 44.86
N VAL A 714 9.06 38.61 45.69
CA VAL A 714 9.02 37.68 46.84
C VAL A 714 7.96 38.10 47.85
N ARG A 715 7.88 39.39 48.20
CA ARG A 715 6.84 39.92 49.11
C ARG A 715 5.43 39.66 48.58
N ASP A 716 5.22 39.83 47.28
CA ASP A 716 3.93 39.54 46.62
C ASP A 716 3.60 38.04 46.64
N ARG A 717 4.59 37.17 46.38
CA ARG A 717 4.42 35.70 46.43
C ARG A 717 4.15 35.20 47.85
N ILE A 718 4.78 35.77 48.88
CA ILE A 718 4.51 35.46 50.30
C ILE A 718 3.05 35.79 50.65
N LYS A 719 2.57 36.95 50.18
CA LYS A 719 1.16 37.35 50.35
C LYS A 719 0.21 36.42 49.59
N GLU A 720 0.56 36.00 48.37
CA GLU A 720 -0.21 35.06 47.55
C GLU A 720 -0.25 33.64 48.14
N HIS A 721 0.85 33.18 48.75
CA HIS A 721 0.97 31.88 49.39
C HIS A 721 0.08 31.78 50.64
N GLY A 722 0.10 32.81 51.49
CA GLY A 722 -0.75 32.92 52.68
C GLY A 722 -0.21 32.20 53.94
N GLY A 723 0.65 31.19 53.77
CA GLY A 723 1.28 30.41 54.86
C GLY A 723 2.54 31.00 55.50
N TYR A 724 3.11 32.08 54.95
CA TYR A 724 4.28 32.78 55.47
C TYR A 724 3.97 34.26 55.75
N THR A 725 4.76 34.90 56.60
CA THR A 725 4.71 36.33 56.90
C THR A 725 6.11 36.90 57.00
N ILE A 726 6.26 38.22 56.83
CA ILE A 726 7.55 38.89 56.97
C ILE A 726 7.58 39.60 58.33
N GLN A 727 8.60 39.35 59.13
CA GLN A 727 8.87 40.03 60.40
C GLN A 727 10.33 40.50 60.38
N ASP A 728 10.57 41.81 60.56
CA ASP A 728 11.90 42.42 60.58
C ASP A 728 12.84 42.06 59.40
N GLY A 729 12.26 41.75 58.23
CA GLY A 729 13.00 41.36 57.02
C GLY A 729 13.16 39.84 56.82
N GLU A 730 12.75 39.04 57.81
CA GLU A 730 12.80 37.58 57.82
C GLU A 730 11.47 36.95 57.43
N VAL A 731 11.52 35.78 56.74
CA VAL A 731 10.35 35.05 56.26
C VAL A 731 9.97 33.94 57.24
N VAL A 732 8.92 34.18 58.03
CA VAL A 732 8.47 33.29 59.11
C VAL A 732 7.19 32.55 58.72
N LYS A 733 7.10 31.25 59.04
CA LYS A 733 5.89 30.44 58.80
C LYS A 733 4.78 30.83 59.80
N LYS A 734 3.55 31.04 59.32
CA LYS A 734 2.41 31.34 60.21
C LYS A 734 2.03 30.09 61.02
N ALA A 735 1.93 30.22 62.35
CA ALA A 735 1.46 29.15 63.21
C ALA A 735 -0.03 28.85 62.93
N SER A 736 -0.38 27.57 62.70
CA SER A 736 -1.77 27.14 62.51
C SER A 736 -2.55 27.26 63.82
N ARG A 737 -3.62 28.06 63.87
CA ARG A 737 -4.57 28.04 64.99
C ARG A 737 -5.26 26.67 65.05
N ARG A 738 -4.86 25.82 66.01
CA ARG A 738 -5.71 24.72 66.50
C ARG A 738 -6.94 25.36 67.14
N SER A 739 -8.12 25.14 66.58
CA SER A 739 -9.39 25.50 67.22
C SER A 739 -9.60 24.61 68.44
N ALA A 740 -9.23 25.13 69.61
CA ALA A 740 -9.72 24.64 70.89
C ALA A 740 -11.25 24.79 70.94
N GLY A 741 -11.91 23.77 71.49
CA GLY A 741 -13.36 23.65 71.52
C GLY A 741 -14.07 24.80 72.24
N LYS A 742 -15.30 25.04 71.79
CA LYS A 742 -16.35 25.63 72.60
C LYS A 742 -17.54 24.67 72.59
N THR A 743 -17.67 23.94 73.69
CA THR A 743 -18.97 23.63 74.28
C THR A 743 -19.70 24.92 74.59
N GLU A 744 -21.00 24.99 74.30
CA GLU A 744 -22.01 25.51 75.23
C GLU A 744 -23.44 25.24 74.72
N ASN A 745 -24.20 24.60 75.62
CA ASN A 745 -25.66 24.39 75.71
C ASN A 745 -26.35 23.40 74.78
#